data_AF-A0AAU0TP74-F1
#
_entry.id   AF-A0AAU0TP74-F1
#
_cell.length_a   1.000
_cell.length_b   1.000
_cell.length_c   1.000
_cell.angle_alpha   90.00
_cell.angle_beta   90.00
_cell.angle_gamma   90.00
#
_symmetry.space_group_name_H-M   'P 1'
#
loop_
_entity.id
_entity.type
_entity.pdbx_description
1 polymer ?
#
loop_
_entity_poly.entity_id
_entity_poly.type
_entity_poly.pdbx_seq_one_letter_code
_entity_poly.pdbx_strand_id
1 'polypeptide(L)'
;MGWAHLTLGNSPSVVPMYRSDTVVLSAVDGPLKDALQTNQLALIMSSGDRFAACGSFPYVLTQERYLTLKNVITDASVTTAIAPLVVGVSPGSGMWPDEAALNISLQSVLTTTQYDTWAQTIRSYTGDFSLFVADWEFDLSPWRWADHNSIVIFKFCNKQLVQIVADTAQWTEGDAFNTSTAATQKIISDIFDDATSRLKAGDTHLSYFVNTVMLSSNWNGILVLNGEVPLSGLPPQLEGLAAGIDASKFQAHHLGITVTPVVTGAAEYVTTASSAFGLIDYNSLEPLTSTQPYDYKVLSLKVGIANSEIISFSSSIELMINELFCEQSTQENASDNNLFLYGTYQKSGGVGAYSFTSNGPTSYSMSSSTLYMVNIQTASFITVTSGEDDPGDTTVNSLFQLSGSVSFLPQTGFDLFSYGPEQAVIDIGGIGSGLAYSALSIDMTFDQASPTYRTFVFDATKILLDQGASQVRALSLAAHFPMKLTGLVQGTGKTTPDSMGFMAVDSPIQGSMLTAPWFGLEFELDLGSLGALAAQAGFTASLMLGWAPNLNGVTNYVGLSMPGVSAGDRAISLQGVLKLAFGDVSFLVQPPTYILQLKDIALKFLSLSFPPNGQINMLMFGNPDAQTSGALGWYASYLKNGAGGNTGTGNNAVSRLKATAYGSTVLIAPQHEIRRQGAKK
;
A
#
# COMPACT_ATOMS: atom_id res chain seq x y z
N MET A 1 48.71 26.20 -7.61
CA MET A 1 47.67 25.65 -6.74
C MET A 1 47.89 24.15 -6.67
N GLY A 2 47.88 23.55 -5.48
CA GLY A 2 48.05 22.11 -5.37
C GLY A 2 46.80 21.40 -5.87
N TRP A 3 46.97 20.28 -6.57
CA TRP A 3 45.89 19.35 -6.97
C TRP A 3 45.32 18.56 -5.77
N ALA A 4 45.24 19.22 -4.61
CA ALA A 4 44.86 18.61 -3.35
C ALA A 4 43.36 18.30 -3.31
N HIS A 5 42.52 19.18 -3.90
CA HIS A 5 41.07 19.03 -3.97
C HIS A 5 40.53 19.56 -5.32
N LEU A 6 39.66 18.78 -5.95
CA LEU A 6 38.91 19.10 -7.14
C LEU A 6 37.42 18.86 -6.88
N THR A 7 36.63 19.93 -6.76
CA THR A 7 35.18 19.85 -6.63
C THR A 7 34.55 19.71 -8.02
N LEU A 8 33.82 18.62 -8.24
CA LEU A 8 33.08 18.36 -9.48
C LEU A 8 31.66 18.91 -9.42
N GLY A 9 31.05 18.87 -8.23
CA GLY A 9 29.71 19.39 -8.00
C GLY A 9 29.41 19.57 -6.52
N ASN A 10 28.45 20.43 -6.22
CA ASN A 10 27.86 20.62 -4.90
C ASN A 10 26.36 20.39 -5.02
N SER A 11 25.81 19.54 -4.15
CA SER A 11 24.42 19.13 -4.14
C SER A 11 23.51 20.34 -3.92
N PRO A 12 22.58 20.63 -4.85
CA PRO A 12 21.63 21.72 -4.69
C PRO A 12 20.47 21.42 -3.70
N SER A 13 20.34 20.17 -3.25
CA SER A 13 19.24 19.70 -2.38
C SER A 13 19.76 19.35 -0.99
N VAL A 14 18.84 19.13 -0.04
CA VAL A 14 19.20 18.57 1.26
C VAL A 14 19.76 17.16 1.04
N VAL A 15 20.90 16.86 1.65
CA VAL A 15 21.50 15.53 1.58
C VAL A 15 21.07 14.67 2.78
N PRO A 16 20.90 13.35 2.60
CA PRO A 16 20.65 12.45 3.71
C PRO A 16 21.75 12.54 4.77
N MET A 17 21.40 12.21 6.02
CA MET A 17 22.35 12.21 7.14
C MET A 17 23.59 11.37 6.82
N TYR A 18 24.78 11.88 7.20
CA TYR A 18 26.09 11.27 6.98
C TYR A 18 26.57 11.17 5.52
N ARG A 19 25.82 11.67 4.55
CA ARG A 19 26.25 11.75 3.14
C ARG A 19 26.96 13.09 2.87
N SER A 20 27.94 13.07 1.98
CA SER A 20 28.61 14.28 1.51
C SER A 20 27.65 15.16 0.69
N ASP A 21 27.70 16.47 0.92
CA ASP A 21 27.02 17.46 0.08
C ASP A 21 27.82 17.79 -1.19
N THR A 22 29.09 17.41 -1.24
CA THR A 22 29.99 17.73 -2.36
C THR A 22 30.59 16.49 -2.99
N VAL A 23 30.66 16.52 -4.33
CA VAL A 23 31.38 15.53 -5.14
C VAL A 23 32.81 16.03 -5.29
N VAL A 24 33.71 15.52 -4.44
CA VAL A 24 35.11 15.98 -4.36
C VAL A 24 36.06 14.84 -4.64
N LEU A 25 37.01 15.10 -5.55
CA LEU A 25 38.18 14.27 -5.76
C LEU A 25 39.38 14.91 -5.05
N SER A 26 40.08 14.14 -4.23
CA SER A 26 41.30 14.62 -3.56
C SER A 26 42.55 13.98 -4.14
N ALA A 27 43.72 14.56 -3.88
CA ALA A 27 45.02 14.03 -4.31
C ALA A 27 45.08 13.64 -5.80
N VAL A 28 44.61 14.53 -6.68
CA VAL A 28 44.51 14.26 -8.12
C VAL A 28 45.91 14.16 -8.74
N ASP A 29 46.18 13.04 -9.42
CA ASP A 29 47.47 12.75 -10.00
C ASP A 29 47.38 12.02 -11.37
N GLY A 30 48.52 11.52 -11.83
CA GLY A 30 48.61 10.70 -13.04
C GLY A 30 48.03 11.35 -14.32
N PRO A 31 47.51 10.52 -15.24
CA PRO A 31 46.89 10.97 -16.49
C PRO A 31 45.72 11.94 -16.28
N LEU A 32 45.04 11.90 -15.13
CA LEU A 32 43.90 12.79 -14.86
C LEU A 32 44.38 14.21 -14.64
N LYS A 33 45.43 14.38 -13.82
CA LYS A 33 46.07 15.67 -13.63
C LYS A 33 46.61 16.23 -14.95
N ASP A 34 47.24 15.39 -15.77
CA ASP A 34 47.78 15.81 -17.07
C ASP A 34 46.65 16.26 -18.02
N ALA A 35 45.55 15.51 -18.06
CA ALA A 35 44.36 15.86 -18.83
C ALA A 35 43.75 17.20 -18.38
N LEU A 36 43.58 17.41 -17.08
CA LEU A 36 42.98 18.63 -16.50
C LEU A 36 43.85 19.89 -16.69
N GLN A 37 45.13 19.73 -17.06
CA GLN A 37 46.04 20.84 -17.39
C GLN A 37 45.96 21.30 -18.85
N THR A 38 45.18 20.61 -19.68
CA THR A 38 45.02 20.95 -21.10
C THR A 38 44.11 22.16 -21.30
N ASN A 39 44.41 22.99 -22.32
CA ASN A 39 43.59 24.16 -22.67
C ASN A 39 42.27 23.83 -23.38
N GLN A 40 42.15 22.62 -23.92
CA GLN A 40 40.94 22.11 -24.59
C GLN A 40 40.66 20.70 -24.09
N LEU A 41 39.89 20.60 -23.01
CA LEU A 41 39.61 19.33 -22.36
C LEU A 41 38.40 18.66 -23.04
N ALA A 42 38.62 17.42 -23.44
CA ALA A 42 37.59 16.50 -23.95
C ALA A 42 37.88 15.11 -23.37
N LEU A 43 37.70 14.97 -22.06
CA LEU A 43 37.99 13.74 -21.34
C LEU A 43 36.72 12.89 -21.25
N ILE A 44 36.80 11.66 -21.76
CA ILE A 44 35.69 10.69 -21.79
C ILE A 44 36.16 9.43 -21.10
N MET A 45 35.43 8.98 -20.10
CA MET A 45 35.84 7.93 -19.17
C MET A 45 34.73 6.92 -18.98
N SER A 46 35.03 5.64 -19.18
CA SER A 46 34.13 4.51 -18.88
C SER A 46 34.75 3.49 -17.92
N SER A 47 36.07 3.53 -17.69
CA SER A 47 36.73 2.65 -16.75
C SER A 47 36.84 3.31 -15.37
N GLY A 48 35.91 2.95 -14.50
CA GLY A 48 35.87 3.39 -13.11
C GLY A 48 37.16 3.10 -12.35
N ASP A 49 37.71 1.89 -12.44
CA ASP A 49 38.97 1.53 -11.75
C ASP A 49 40.15 2.40 -12.17
N ARG A 50 40.26 2.74 -13.47
CA ARG A 50 41.33 3.60 -13.97
C ARG A 50 41.17 5.05 -13.54
N PHE A 51 39.93 5.53 -13.47
CA PHE A 51 39.62 6.85 -12.90
C PHE A 51 39.91 6.87 -11.39
N ALA A 52 39.49 5.83 -10.67
CA ALA A 52 39.71 5.69 -9.24
C ALA A 52 41.20 5.65 -8.87
N ALA A 53 42.06 5.13 -9.77
CA ALA A 53 43.50 5.12 -9.58
C ALA A 53 44.19 6.50 -9.67
N CYS A 54 43.49 7.54 -10.12
CA CYS A 54 44.05 8.88 -10.34
C CYS A 54 43.64 9.92 -9.27
N GLY A 55 43.04 9.47 -8.16
CA GLY A 55 42.64 10.33 -7.06
C GLY A 55 42.04 9.57 -5.88
N SER A 56 41.70 10.29 -4.82
CA SER A 56 41.13 9.75 -3.59
C SER A 56 39.66 10.16 -3.43
N PHE A 57 38.86 9.22 -2.93
CA PHE A 57 37.41 9.33 -2.79
C PHE A 57 37.01 9.06 -1.33
N PRO A 58 35.96 9.73 -0.82
CA PRO A 58 35.42 9.43 0.50
C PRO A 58 34.52 8.18 0.46
N TYR A 59 34.38 7.55 1.63
CA TYR A 59 33.55 6.36 1.84
C TYR A 59 32.69 6.52 3.09
N VAL A 60 31.45 6.06 3.01
CA VAL A 60 30.49 5.97 4.11
C VAL A 60 29.75 4.63 4.14
N LEU A 61 29.69 4.00 5.32
CA LEU A 61 28.86 2.83 5.59
C LEU A 61 27.65 3.23 6.42
N THR A 62 26.55 3.57 5.74
CA THR A 62 25.24 3.80 6.39
C THR A 62 24.61 2.48 6.83
N GLN A 63 23.61 2.56 7.72
CA GLN A 63 22.84 1.39 8.14
C GLN A 63 22.15 0.71 6.95
N GLU A 64 21.53 1.49 6.07
CA GLU A 64 20.87 1.01 4.84
C GLU A 64 21.86 0.29 3.90
N ARG A 65 23.04 0.86 3.64
CA ARG A 65 24.11 0.21 2.86
C ARG A 65 24.62 -1.08 3.52
N TYR A 66 24.73 -1.09 4.85
CA TYR A 66 25.12 -2.29 5.59
C TYR A 66 24.09 -3.42 5.46
N LEU A 67 22.79 -3.11 5.51
CA LEU A 67 21.74 -4.11 5.31
C LEU A 67 21.74 -4.65 3.88
N THR A 68 21.95 -3.78 2.88
CA THR A 68 22.14 -4.22 1.49
C THR A 68 23.36 -5.12 1.35
N LEU A 69 24.49 -4.77 1.99
CA LEU A 69 25.69 -5.60 2.03
C LEU A 69 25.43 -6.98 2.66
N LYS A 70 24.57 -7.09 3.67
CA LYS A 70 24.21 -8.38 4.27
C LYS A 70 23.50 -9.33 3.30
N ASN A 71 22.79 -8.79 2.31
CA ASN A 71 22.12 -9.59 1.29
C ASN A 71 23.10 -10.05 0.19
N VAL A 72 24.21 -9.33 0.02
CA VAL A 72 25.24 -9.61 -1.00
C VAL A 72 26.34 -10.51 -0.45
N ILE A 73 26.80 -10.25 0.78
CA ILE A 73 27.86 -11.01 1.44
C ILE A 73 27.25 -12.26 2.10
N THR A 74 27.48 -13.41 1.48
CA THR A 74 26.95 -14.70 1.94
C THR A 74 27.62 -15.22 3.22
N ASP A 75 28.78 -14.68 3.60
CA ASP A 75 29.49 -15.02 4.84
C ASP A 75 28.99 -14.17 6.02
N ALA A 76 28.15 -14.77 6.87
CA ALA A 76 27.59 -14.12 8.06
C ALA A 76 28.66 -13.66 9.08
N SER A 77 29.85 -14.29 9.09
CA SER A 77 30.93 -13.89 9.99
C SER A 77 31.55 -12.55 9.56
N VAL A 78 31.59 -12.28 8.25
CA VAL A 78 32.08 -11.01 7.68
C VAL A 78 31.11 -9.89 7.98
N THR A 79 29.82 -10.10 7.74
CA THR A 79 28.80 -9.07 8.02
C THR A 79 28.74 -8.74 9.50
N THR A 80 28.85 -9.75 10.38
CA THR A 80 28.96 -9.53 11.83
C THR A 80 30.21 -8.72 12.20
N ALA A 81 31.35 -9.00 11.57
CA ALA A 81 32.61 -8.32 11.86
C ALA A 81 32.60 -6.83 11.43
N ILE A 82 31.92 -6.48 10.34
CA ILE A 82 31.83 -5.09 9.87
C ILE A 82 30.68 -4.29 10.51
N ALA A 83 29.76 -4.92 11.24
CA ALA A 83 28.66 -4.23 11.91
C ALA A 83 29.09 -3.06 12.81
N PRO A 84 30.20 -3.15 13.59
CA PRO A 84 30.70 -2.01 14.39
C PRO A 84 31.23 -0.85 13.54
N LEU A 85 31.51 -1.08 12.25
CA LEU A 85 31.97 -0.04 11.32
C LEU A 85 30.82 0.77 10.74
N VAL A 86 29.55 0.43 10.98
CA VAL A 86 28.41 1.24 10.51
C VAL A 86 28.43 2.60 11.21
N VAL A 87 28.15 3.66 10.45
CA VAL A 87 28.13 5.04 10.97
C VAL A 87 27.15 5.16 12.15
N GLY A 88 27.58 5.83 13.22
CA GLY A 88 26.76 6.03 14.42
C GLY A 88 26.70 4.84 15.39
N VAL A 89 27.16 3.64 15.00
CA VAL A 89 27.25 2.48 15.92
C VAL A 89 28.36 2.67 16.95
N SER A 90 29.44 3.36 16.59
CA SER A 90 30.52 3.74 17.49
C SER A 90 31.01 5.17 17.20
N PRO A 91 31.59 5.90 18.18
CA PRO A 91 32.08 7.25 17.92
C PRO A 91 33.11 7.28 16.78
N GLY A 92 32.80 8.00 15.71
CA GLY A 92 33.67 8.12 14.53
C GLY A 92 33.71 6.90 13.60
N SER A 93 32.80 5.93 13.75
CA SER A 93 32.68 4.80 12.82
C SER A 93 32.08 5.21 11.47
N GLY A 94 32.36 4.41 10.44
CA GLY A 94 31.59 4.39 9.20
C GLY A 94 31.81 5.53 8.23
N MET A 95 32.79 6.41 8.46
CA MET A 95 33.19 7.45 7.52
C MET A 95 34.70 7.44 7.34
N TRP A 96 35.16 7.39 6.09
CA TRP A 96 36.57 7.35 5.74
C TRP A 96 36.88 8.39 4.66
N PRO A 97 37.93 9.21 4.84
CA PRO A 97 38.27 10.25 3.88
C PRO A 97 38.90 9.70 2.58
N ASP A 98 39.45 8.49 2.64
CA ASP A 98 40.13 7.83 1.54
C ASP A 98 40.09 6.30 1.68
N GLU A 99 40.56 5.63 0.62
CA GLU A 99 40.65 4.17 0.56
C GLU A 99 41.57 3.59 1.63
N ALA A 100 42.68 4.27 1.95
CA ALA A 100 43.66 3.75 2.89
C ALA A 100 43.05 3.66 4.30
N ALA A 101 42.29 4.69 4.71
CA ALA A 101 41.56 4.72 5.97
C ALA A 101 40.46 3.64 6.03
N LEU A 102 39.74 3.41 4.93
CA LEU A 102 38.79 2.30 4.83
C LEU A 102 39.50 0.96 5.00
N ASN A 103 40.57 0.71 4.24
CA ASN A 103 41.31 -0.55 4.27
C ASN A 103 41.88 -0.85 5.67
N ILE A 104 42.43 0.15 6.38
CA ILE A 104 42.89 0.01 7.76
C ILE A 104 41.74 -0.47 8.67
N SER A 105 40.55 0.11 8.52
CA SER A 105 39.39 -0.25 9.33
C SER A 105 38.89 -1.66 9.02
N LEU A 106 38.83 -2.03 7.74
CA LEU A 106 38.46 -3.39 7.32
C LEU A 106 39.45 -4.43 7.83
N GLN A 107 40.75 -4.18 7.71
CA GLN A 107 41.79 -5.09 8.22
C GLN A 107 41.80 -5.22 9.74
N SER A 108 41.25 -4.24 10.46
CA SER A 108 41.13 -4.31 11.92
C SER A 108 40.04 -5.27 12.41
N VAL A 109 39.04 -5.57 11.56
CA VAL A 109 37.89 -6.43 11.92
C VAL A 109 37.83 -7.73 11.12
N LEU A 110 38.45 -7.78 9.93
CA LEU A 110 38.47 -8.96 9.05
C LEU A 110 39.79 -9.71 9.15
N THR A 111 39.71 -11.04 9.03
CA THR A 111 40.91 -11.87 8.76
C THR A 111 41.47 -11.56 7.36
N THR A 112 42.74 -11.87 7.11
CA THR A 112 43.38 -11.68 5.79
C THR A 112 42.57 -12.33 4.67
N THR A 113 42.12 -13.57 4.84
CA THR A 113 41.30 -14.26 3.83
C THR A 113 39.97 -13.56 3.58
N GLN A 114 39.29 -13.09 4.62
CA GLN A 114 38.03 -12.36 4.49
C GLN A 114 38.23 -11.01 3.79
N TYR A 115 39.29 -10.28 4.16
CA TYR A 115 39.64 -9.01 3.52
C TYR A 115 39.93 -9.21 2.03
N ASP A 116 40.79 -10.16 1.67
CA ASP A 116 41.15 -10.44 0.27
C ASP A 116 39.92 -10.86 -0.56
N THR A 117 38.92 -11.48 0.07
CA THR A 117 37.69 -11.91 -0.59
C THR A 117 36.67 -10.79 -0.74
N TRP A 118 36.46 -9.97 0.30
CA TRP A 118 35.28 -9.09 0.40
C TRP A 118 35.58 -7.60 0.38
N ALA A 119 36.83 -7.14 0.50
CA ALA A 119 37.15 -5.72 0.59
C ALA A 119 36.66 -4.93 -0.63
N GLN A 120 36.75 -5.50 -1.84
CA GLN A 120 36.26 -4.84 -3.05
C GLN A 120 34.74 -4.69 -3.06
N THR A 121 34.01 -5.71 -2.62
CA THR A 121 32.54 -5.63 -2.48
C THR A 121 32.18 -4.58 -1.42
N ILE A 122 32.79 -4.59 -0.24
CA ILE A 122 32.45 -3.62 0.81
C ILE A 122 32.72 -2.18 0.32
N ARG A 123 33.82 -1.98 -0.41
CA ARG A 123 34.16 -0.70 -1.02
C ARG A 123 33.12 -0.20 -2.01
N SER A 124 32.63 -1.05 -2.92
CA SER A 124 31.64 -0.62 -3.93
C SER A 124 30.32 -0.15 -3.30
N TYR A 125 29.95 -0.70 -2.14
CA TYR A 125 28.76 -0.29 -1.39
C TYR A 125 29.02 0.87 -0.42
N THR A 126 30.27 1.17 -0.07
CA THR A 126 30.62 2.28 0.84
C THR A 126 31.03 3.56 0.13
N GLY A 127 31.23 3.54 -1.19
CA GLY A 127 31.53 4.74 -1.97
C GLY A 127 30.60 5.93 -1.69
N ASP A 128 31.14 7.10 -1.32
CA ASP A 128 30.32 8.30 -1.12
C ASP A 128 30.63 9.37 -2.16
N PHE A 129 30.15 9.13 -3.38
CA PHE A 129 30.41 10.02 -4.51
C PHE A 129 29.14 10.32 -5.27
N SER A 130 28.13 10.82 -4.54
CA SER A 130 26.81 11.10 -5.09
C SER A 130 26.52 12.60 -5.20
N LEU A 131 25.69 12.97 -6.17
CA LEU A 131 25.10 14.30 -6.29
C LEU A 131 23.60 14.22 -6.02
N PHE A 132 23.09 15.06 -5.13
CA PHE A 132 21.65 15.10 -4.80
C PHE A 132 20.95 16.27 -5.48
N VAL A 133 20.13 15.98 -6.49
CA VAL A 133 19.48 17.00 -7.34
C VAL A 133 17.97 16.85 -7.32
N ALA A 134 17.27 17.89 -6.84
CA ALA A 134 15.83 17.90 -6.64
C ALA A 134 15.34 16.68 -5.83
N ASP A 135 16.05 16.36 -4.75
CA ASP A 135 15.83 15.22 -3.84
C ASP A 135 16.12 13.82 -4.43
N TRP A 136 16.62 13.74 -5.67
CA TRP A 136 17.10 12.48 -6.27
C TRP A 136 18.59 12.29 -6.04
N GLU A 137 19.00 11.09 -5.63
CA GLU A 137 20.40 10.69 -5.61
C GLU A 137 20.87 10.23 -7.00
N PHE A 138 22.01 10.77 -7.45
CA PHE A 138 22.76 10.25 -8.57
C PHE A 138 24.12 9.78 -8.06
N ASP A 139 24.36 8.47 -8.07
CA ASP A 139 25.63 7.90 -7.63
C ASP A 139 26.64 7.94 -8.78
N LEU A 140 27.72 8.66 -8.57
CA LEU A 140 28.80 8.84 -9.55
C LEU A 140 30.01 7.96 -9.22
N SER A 141 29.91 7.09 -8.21
CA SER A 141 31.01 6.28 -7.71
C SER A 141 31.63 5.41 -8.81
N PRO A 142 32.95 5.47 -9.03
CA PRO A 142 33.61 4.77 -10.13
C PRO A 142 33.42 3.25 -10.09
N TRP A 143 33.28 2.67 -8.89
CA TRP A 143 33.22 1.22 -8.71
C TRP A 143 31.96 0.57 -9.30
N ARG A 144 30.94 1.36 -9.66
CA ARG A 144 29.67 0.88 -10.20
C ARG A 144 29.46 1.21 -11.69
N TRP A 145 30.39 1.95 -12.30
CA TRP A 145 30.25 2.36 -13.71
C TRP A 145 30.16 1.16 -14.65
N ALA A 146 30.85 0.06 -14.35
CA ALA A 146 30.80 -1.15 -15.16
C ALA A 146 29.42 -1.82 -15.14
N ASP A 147 28.71 -1.76 -14.01
CA ASP A 147 27.42 -2.42 -13.81
C ASP A 147 26.31 -1.74 -14.63
N HIS A 148 26.43 -0.42 -14.83
CA HIS A 148 25.45 0.42 -15.52
C HIS A 148 25.89 0.88 -16.91
N ASN A 149 27.10 0.52 -17.36
CA ASN A 149 27.76 1.14 -18.53
C ASN A 149 27.77 2.68 -18.42
N SER A 150 28.06 3.20 -17.22
CA SER A 150 28.13 4.63 -16.97
C SER A 150 29.34 5.25 -17.67
N ILE A 151 29.14 6.44 -18.22
CA ILE A 151 30.20 7.18 -18.91
C ILE A 151 30.24 8.61 -18.38
N VAL A 152 31.40 9.04 -17.92
CA VAL A 152 31.64 10.40 -17.43
C VAL A 152 32.45 11.19 -18.44
N ILE A 153 31.96 12.36 -18.79
CA ILE A 153 32.47 13.22 -19.87
C ILE A 153 32.72 14.62 -19.31
N PHE A 154 33.97 15.08 -19.40
CA PHE A 154 34.34 16.45 -19.09
C PHE A 154 34.61 17.17 -20.40
N LYS A 155 33.74 18.15 -20.72
CA LYS A 155 33.85 18.93 -21.94
C LYS A 155 34.08 20.39 -21.61
N PHE A 156 35.32 20.84 -21.81
CA PHE A 156 35.73 22.24 -21.67
C PHE A 156 36.52 22.67 -22.92
N CYS A 157 35.80 22.72 -24.05
CA CYS A 157 36.32 23.10 -25.36
C CYS A 157 35.20 23.57 -26.30
N ASN A 158 35.55 24.34 -27.34
CA ASN A 158 34.60 24.97 -28.27
C ASN A 158 34.23 24.06 -29.47
N LYS A 159 33.99 22.77 -29.23
CA LYS A 159 33.56 21.79 -30.25
C LYS A 159 32.20 21.20 -29.87
N GLN A 160 31.47 20.64 -30.83
CA GLN A 160 30.25 19.90 -30.52
C GLN A 160 30.60 18.55 -29.90
N LEU A 161 29.81 18.08 -28.92
CA LEU A 161 30.08 16.79 -28.29
C LEU A 161 29.96 15.63 -29.30
N VAL A 162 29.01 15.70 -30.24
CA VAL A 162 28.87 14.70 -31.31
C VAL A 162 30.14 14.59 -32.18
N GLN A 163 30.84 15.71 -32.42
CA GLN A 163 32.08 15.72 -33.20
C GLN A 163 33.25 15.12 -32.42
N ILE A 164 33.32 15.38 -31.11
CA ILE A 164 34.32 14.79 -30.22
C ILE A 164 34.12 13.28 -30.15
N VAL A 165 32.88 12.81 -29.99
CA VAL A 165 32.57 11.38 -29.91
C VAL A 165 32.90 10.68 -31.23
N ALA A 166 32.63 11.31 -32.38
CA ALA A 166 32.92 10.73 -33.69
C ALA A 166 34.43 10.56 -33.99
N ASP A 167 35.31 11.32 -33.34
CA ASP A 167 36.76 11.31 -33.55
C ASP A 167 37.51 11.08 -32.24
N THR A 168 37.80 9.80 -31.95
CA THR A 168 38.44 9.38 -30.69
C THR A 168 39.85 9.93 -30.51
N ALA A 169 40.50 10.42 -31.57
CA ALA A 169 41.79 11.13 -31.47
C ALA A 169 41.66 12.48 -30.73
N GLN A 170 40.44 12.98 -30.56
CA GLN A 170 40.17 14.19 -29.78
C GLN A 170 39.99 13.92 -28.28
N TRP A 171 39.96 12.65 -27.86
CA TRP A 171 39.73 12.28 -26.46
C TRP A 171 41.02 12.47 -25.68
N THR A 172 41.00 13.40 -24.73
CA THR A 172 42.16 13.66 -23.85
C THR A 172 42.46 12.41 -23.04
N GLU A 173 43.65 11.84 -23.22
CA GLU A 173 44.09 10.60 -22.55
C GLU A 173 43.10 9.42 -22.72
N GLY A 174 42.46 9.29 -23.89
CA GLY A 174 41.38 8.31 -24.12
C GLY A 174 41.72 6.88 -23.70
N ASP A 175 42.89 6.36 -24.09
CA ASP A 175 43.30 5.00 -23.73
C ASP A 175 43.69 4.84 -22.25
N ALA A 176 43.89 5.94 -21.51
CA ALA A 176 44.17 5.90 -20.07
C ALA A 176 42.89 5.69 -19.25
N PHE A 177 41.71 6.11 -19.75
CA PHE A 177 40.45 6.05 -19.01
C PHE A 177 39.39 5.10 -19.57
N ASN A 178 39.72 4.40 -20.66
CA ASN A 178 38.82 3.45 -21.30
C ASN A 178 39.53 2.11 -21.51
N THR A 179 38.89 1.00 -21.13
CA THR A 179 39.39 -0.35 -21.45
C THR A 179 39.36 -0.60 -22.95
N SER A 180 38.34 -0.07 -23.63
CA SER A 180 38.25 -0.03 -25.08
C SER A 180 37.59 1.29 -25.51
N THR A 181 38.40 2.17 -26.09
CA THR A 181 37.96 3.46 -26.63
C THR A 181 36.88 3.27 -27.71
N ALA A 182 37.03 2.26 -28.57
CA ALA A 182 36.05 1.93 -29.61
C ALA A 182 34.71 1.42 -29.04
N ALA A 183 34.74 0.58 -28.01
CA ALA A 183 33.51 0.10 -27.37
C ALA A 183 32.78 1.25 -26.65
N THR A 184 33.55 2.11 -25.96
CA THR A 184 33.00 3.31 -25.31
C THR A 184 32.36 4.25 -26.33
N GLN A 185 33.05 4.51 -27.45
CA GLN A 185 32.52 5.32 -28.55
C GLN A 185 31.20 4.76 -29.10
N LYS A 186 31.09 3.43 -29.24
CA LYS A 186 29.88 2.78 -29.71
C LYS A 186 28.70 3.00 -28.75
N ILE A 187 28.92 2.83 -27.45
CA ILE A 187 27.89 3.05 -26.43
C ILE A 187 27.37 4.50 -26.48
N ILE A 188 28.27 5.48 -26.53
CA ILE A 188 27.87 6.90 -26.59
C ILE A 188 27.10 7.20 -27.89
N SER A 189 27.58 6.68 -29.02
CA SER A 189 26.90 6.83 -30.31
C SER A 189 25.49 6.25 -30.28
N ASP A 190 25.30 5.07 -29.67
CA ASP A 190 23.98 4.44 -29.56
C ASP A 190 23.01 5.27 -28.71
N ILE A 191 23.49 5.84 -27.60
CA ILE A 191 22.70 6.76 -26.75
C ILE A 191 22.31 8.01 -27.55
N PHE A 192 23.24 8.58 -28.33
CA PHE A 192 22.99 9.78 -29.13
C PHE A 192 22.00 9.53 -30.27
N ASP A 193 22.11 8.38 -30.92
CA ASP A 193 21.21 7.96 -32.00
C ASP A 193 19.80 7.66 -31.47
N ASP A 194 19.67 6.98 -30.33
CA ASP A 194 18.39 6.75 -29.65
C ASP A 194 17.75 8.08 -29.24
N ALA A 195 18.49 8.96 -28.55
CA ALA A 195 17.98 10.26 -28.11
C ALA A 195 17.50 11.11 -29.28
N THR A 196 18.25 11.14 -30.38
CA THR A 196 17.89 11.87 -31.60
C THR A 196 16.65 11.27 -32.27
N SER A 197 16.55 9.94 -32.31
CA SER A 197 15.42 9.23 -32.92
C SER A 197 14.13 9.45 -32.13
N ARG A 198 14.20 9.36 -30.81
CA ARG A 198 13.07 9.58 -29.90
C ARG A 198 12.60 11.03 -29.89
N LEU A 199 13.52 12.00 -29.93
CA LEU A 199 13.15 13.41 -30.08
C LEU A 199 12.40 13.66 -31.40
N LYS A 200 12.85 13.04 -32.51
CA LYS A 200 12.12 13.10 -33.80
C LYS A 200 10.75 12.44 -33.74
N ALA A 201 10.60 11.40 -32.92
CA ALA A 201 9.32 10.74 -32.66
C ALA A 201 8.41 11.52 -31.68
N GLY A 202 8.88 12.63 -31.11
CA GLY A 202 8.08 13.54 -30.29
C GLY A 202 8.43 13.57 -28.80
N ASP A 203 9.47 12.86 -28.33
CA ASP A 203 9.91 12.92 -26.94
C ASP A 203 10.68 14.23 -26.65
N THR A 204 9.96 15.26 -26.25
CA THR A 204 10.51 16.61 -26.03
C THR A 204 11.42 16.71 -24.80
N HIS A 205 11.41 15.73 -23.89
CA HIS A 205 12.30 15.70 -22.72
C HIS A 205 13.78 15.61 -23.12
N LEU A 206 14.06 15.07 -24.31
CA LEU A 206 15.41 14.93 -24.86
C LEU A 206 15.89 16.20 -25.60
N SER A 207 15.05 17.23 -25.75
CA SER A 207 15.36 18.41 -26.55
C SER A 207 16.60 19.16 -26.07
N TYR A 208 16.76 19.38 -24.75
CA TYR A 208 17.93 20.07 -24.22
C TYR A 208 19.21 19.26 -24.44
N PHE A 209 19.16 17.95 -24.18
CA PHE A 209 20.27 17.03 -24.40
C PHE A 209 20.73 17.03 -25.86
N VAL A 210 19.81 16.86 -26.81
CA VAL A 210 20.17 16.84 -28.24
C VAL A 210 20.62 18.21 -28.73
N ASN A 211 19.80 19.26 -28.53
CA ASN A 211 20.05 20.56 -29.17
C ASN A 211 21.17 21.36 -28.49
N THR A 212 21.35 21.20 -27.18
CA THR A 212 22.34 21.97 -26.40
C THR A 212 23.57 21.12 -26.09
N VAL A 213 23.40 19.98 -25.42
CA VAL A 213 24.55 19.19 -24.93
C VAL A 213 25.31 18.53 -26.09
N MET A 214 24.60 17.89 -27.02
CA MET A 214 25.21 17.17 -28.13
C MET A 214 25.67 18.10 -29.26
N LEU A 215 24.81 19.04 -29.67
CA LEU A 215 24.96 19.80 -30.92
C LEU A 215 25.48 21.24 -30.73
N SER A 216 25.45 21.82 -29.53
CA SER A 216 26.00 23.16 -29.31
C SER A 216 27.50 23.10 -29.04
N SER A 217 28.30 23.86 -29.80
CA SER A 217 29.72 24.04 -29.50
C SER A 217 29.98 24.81 -28.21
N ASN A 218 28.97 25.54 -27.73
CA ASN A 218 29.09 26.46 -26.59
C ASN A 218 28.79 25.80 -25.25
N TRP A 219 28.16 24.62 -25.24
CA TRP A 219 27.91 23.90 -23.99
C TRP A 219 29.23 23.36 -23.43
N ASN A 220 29.52 23.64 -22.16
CA ASN A 220 30.66 23.10 -21.43
C ASN A 220 30.18 22.67 -20.04
N GLY A 221 30.78 21.61 -19.52
CA GLY A 221 30.39 21.03 -18.25
C GLY A 221 30.82 19.58 -18.11
N ILE A 222 30.30 18.96 -17.06
CA ILE A 222 30.43 17.53 -16.79
C ILE A 222 29.11 16.87 -17.17
N LEU A 223 29.18 15.74 -17.88
CA LEU A 223 28.04 14.93 -18.28
C LEU A 223 28.28 13.49 -17.84
N VAL A 224 27.24 12.86 -17.33
CA VAL A 224 27.21 11.47 -16.91
C VAL A 224 26.09 10.82 -17.71
N LEU A 225 26.42 9.82 -18.52
CA LEU A 225 25.47 8.98 -19.25
C LEU A 225 25.28 7.67 -18.49
N ASN A 226 24.06 7.12 -18.49
CA ASN A 226 23.73 5.91 -17.73
C ASN A 226 24.17 6.00 -16.26
N GLY A 227 23.96 7.16 -15.63
CA GLY A 227 24.31 7.36 -14.23
C GLY A 227 23.42 6.52 -13.33
N GLU A 228 24.00 5.92 -12.29
CA GLU A 228 23.22 5.11 -11.34
C GLU A 228 22.29 6.00 -10.52
N VAL A 229 21.07 5.52 -10.33
CA VAL A 229 20.08 6.10 -9.42
C VAL A 229 19.71 4.98 -8.43
N PRO A 230 20.24 5.00 -7.20
CA PRO A 230 19.97 3.92 -6.25
C PRO A 230 18.50 3.92 -5.84
N LEU A 231 17.89 2.73 -5.72
CA LEU A 231 16.49 2.59 -5.25
C LEU A 231 16.31 3.10 -3.81
N SER A 232 17.38 3.07 -3.01
CA SER A 232 17.38 3.63 -1.67
C SER A 232 17.54 5.15 -1.63
N GLY A 233 17.93 5.78 -2.74
CA GLY A 233 18.04 7.22 -2.90
C GLY A 233 16.83 7.86 -3.61
N LEU A 234 15.70 7.15 -3.67
CA LEU A 234 14.42 7.73 -4.11
C LEU A 234 13.96 8.80 -3.10
N PRO A 235 13.30 9.88 -3.55
CA PRO A 235 12.68 10.84 -2.64
C PRO A 235 11.72 10.14 -1.66
N PRO A 236 11.60 10.58 -0.40
CA PRO A 236 10.79 9.88 0.61
C PRO A 236 9.33 9.59 0.20
N GLN A 237 8.71 10.51 -0.54
CA GLN A 237 7.34 10.34 -1.06
C GLN A 237 7.22 9.24 -2.15
N LEU A 238 8.34 8.80 -2.71
CA LEU A 238 8.45 7.84 -3.81
C LEU A 238 9.12 6.52 -3.41
N GLU A 239 9.57 6.35 -2.17
CA GLU A 239 10.24 5.11 -1.72
C GLU A 239 9.40 3.87 -2.02
N GLY A 240 8.07 3.95 -1.91
CA GLY A 240 7.16 2.86 -2.25
C GLY A 240 7.29 2.34 -3.68
N LEU A 241 7.81 3.14 -4.62
CA LEU A 241 8.06 2.71 -6.00
C LEU A 241 9.19 1.68 -6.09
N ALA A 242 10.14 1.67 -5.15
CA ALA A 242 11.30 0.78 -5.19
C ALA A 242 10.89 -0.69 -5.32
N ALA A 243 9.80 -1.09 -4.66
CA ALA A 243 9.29 -2.47 -4.71
C ALA A 243 8.78 -2.92 -6.08
N GLY A 244 8.46 -1.98 -6.97
CA GLY A 244 7.96 -2.26 -8.31
C GLY A 244 8.97 -1.98 -9.43
N ILE A 245 10.16 -1.47 -9.12
CA ILE A 245 11.19 -1.13 -10.11
C ILE A 245 12.14 -2.31 -10.33
N ASP A 246 12.37 -2.65 -11.59
CA ASP A 246 13.46 -3.53 -12.03
C ASP A 246 14.79 -2.77 -11.96
N ALA A 247 15.57 -3.01 -10.89
CA ALA A 247 16.84 -2.35 -10.61
C ALA A 247 17.84 -2.46 -11.78
N SER A 248 17.81 -3.55 -12.56
CA SER A 248 18.73 -3.77 -13.69
C SER A 248 18.51 -2.80 -14.85
N LYS A 249 17.36 -2.12 -14.89
CA LYS A 249 16.98 -1.14 -15.92
C LYS A 249 16.86 0.28 -15.35
N PHE A 250 17.08 0.46 -14.05
CA PHE A 250 16.84 1.73 -13.39
C PHE A 250 18.11 2.56 -13.30
N GLN A 251 18.19 3.56 -14.17
CA GLN A 251 19.32 4.47 -14.26
C GLN A 251 18.88 5.80 -14.88
N ALA A 252 19.69 6.83 -14.70
CA ALA A 252 19.54 8.09 -15.41
C ALA A 252 19.96 7.92 -16.87
N HIS A 253 19.15 8.43 -17.80
CA HIS A 253 19.60 8.59 -19.19
C HIS A 253 20.80 9.54 -19.25
N HIS A 254 20.73 10.66 -18.53
CA HIS A 254 21.89 11.50 -18.26
C HIS A 254 21.72 12.39 -17.03
N LEU A 255 22.84 12.83 -16.48
CA LEU A 255 22.98 13.94 -15.54
C LEU A 255 24.07 14.88 -16.04
N GLY A 256 23.82 16.18 -16.04
CA GLY A 256 24.79 17.20 -16.41
C GLY A 256 24.98 18.26 -15.33
N ILE A 257 26.22 18.68 -15.13
CA ILE A 257 26.63 19.76 -14.21
C ILE A 257 27.20 20.89 -15.07
N THR A 258 26.51 22.04 -15.07
CA THR A 258 26.84 23.15 -15.99
C THR A 258 27.72 24.20 -15.34
N VAL A 259 27.44 24.58 -14.09
CA VAL A 259 28.20 25.61 -13.36
C VAL A 259 28.24 25.26 -11.87
N THR A 260 29.45 25.31 -11.28
CA THR A 260 29.65 25.33 -9.84
C THR A 260 30.22 26.70 -9.47
N PRO A 261 29.41 27.61 -8.88
CA PRO A 261 29.88 28.96 -8.58
C PRO A 261 30.97 28.93 -7.51
N VAL A 262 32.00 29.77 -7.68
CA VAL A 262 33.09 29.96 -6.71
C VAL A 262 32.97 31.37 -6.13
N VAL A 263 32.85 31.48 -4.81
CA VAL A 263 32.88 32.76 -4.11
C VAL A 263 34.32 33.25 -4.06
N THR A 264 34.57 34.42 -4.66
CA THR A 264 35.89 35.07 -4.66
C THR A 264 35.97 36.12 -3.55
N GLY A 265 37.07 36.16 -2.79
CA GLY A 265 37.32 37.17 -1.74
C GLY A 265 37.40 36.66 -0.30
N ALA A 266 37.16 35.37 -0.05
CA ALA A 266 37.49 34.72 1.22
C ALA A 266 38.93 34.18 1.21
N ALA A 267 39.52 33.91 2.39
CA ALA A 267 40.86 33.31 2.50
C ALA A 267 40.92 31.88 1.92
N GLU A 268 39.76 31.24 1.73
CA GLU A 268 39.55 29.95 1.08
C GLU A 268 38.48 30.10 -0.02
N TYR A 269 38.61 29.36 -1.12
CA TYR A 269 37.59 29.33 -2.17
C TYR A 269 36.39 28.51 -1.71
N VAL A 270 35.24 29.14 -1.49
CA VAL A 270 33.99 28.46 -1.10
C VAL A 270 33.14 28.27 -2.36
N THR A 271 32.70 27.04 -2.64
CA THR A 271 31.76 26.73 -3.71
C THR A 271 30.32 26.77 -3.21
N THR A 272 29.37 27.09 -4.07
CA THR A 272 27.92 26.96 -3.78
C THR A 272 27.30 25.83 -4.59
N ALA A 273 26.03 25.53 -4.34
CA ALA A 273 25.22 24.58 -5.09
C ALA A 273 25.43 24.68 -6.61
N SER A 274 25.64 23.53 -7.25
CA SER A 274 25.81 23.43 -8.69
C SER A 274 24.48 23.56 -9.42
N SER A 275 24.52 24.12 -10.63
CA SER A 275 23.41 24.05 -11.57
C SER A 275 23.46 22.74 -12.34
N ALA A 276 22.48 21.86 -12.08
CA ALA A 276 22.37 20.54 -12.69
C ALA A 276 21.13 20.41 -13.59
N PHE A 277 21.18 19.48 -14.54
CA PHE A 277 20.06 19.06 -15.36
C PHE A 277 20.15 17.56 -15.59
N GLY A 278 19.05 16.91 -15.93
CA GLY A 278 19.08 15.47 -16.14
C GLY A 278 17.75 14.88 -16.56
N LEU A 279 17.80 13.60 -16.90
CA LEU A 279 16.65 12.81 -17.25
C LEU A 279 16.79 11.41 -16.65
N ILE A 280 15.87 11.03 -15.78
CA ILE A 280 15.61 9.62 -15.42
C ILE A 280 14.51 9.14 -16.36
N ASP A 281 14.73 7.99 -17.00
CA ASP A 281 13.82 7.47 -18.03
C ASP A 281 13.75 5.96 -17.98
N TYR A 282 12.95 5.48 -17.04
CA TYR A 282 12.73 4.06 -16.78
C TYR A 282 11.49 3.57 -17.52
N ASN A 283 11.62 2.42 -18.19
CA ASN A 283 10.51 1.74 -18.88
C ASN A 283 10.61 0.22 -18.72
N SER A 284 9.50 -0.40 -18.31
CA SER A 284 9.32 -1.85 -18.17
C SER A 284 7.88 -2.21 -18.53
N LEU A 285 7.52 -2.00 -19.80
CA LEU A 285 6.14 -1.92 -20.28
C LEU A 285 5.40 -3.26 -20.39
N GLU A 286 6.09 -4.38 -20.19
CA GLU A 286 5.45 -5.70 -20.18
C GLU A 286 4.44 -5.79 -19.02
N PRO A 287 3.20 -6.25 -19.24
CA PRO A 287 2.21 -6.37 -18.17
C PRO A 287 2.68 -7.31 -17.06
N LEU A 288 2.37 -6.95 -15.82
CA LEU A 288 2.57 -7.80 -14.65
C LEU A 288 1.73 -9.07 -14.78
N THR A 289 2.36 -10.22 -14.54
CA THR A 289 1.69 -11.53 -14.50
C THR A 289 2.07 -12.24 -13.20
N SER A 290 1.07 -12.63 -12.43
CA SER A 290 1.26 -13.33 -11.15
C SER A 290 0.03 -14.17 -10.81
N THR A 291 0.25 -15.22 -10.03
CA THR A 291 -0.83 -16.04 -9.44
C THR A 291 -1.06 -15.71 -7.97
N GLN A 292 -0.27 -14.79 -7.39
CA GLN A 292 -0.45 -14.34 -6.01
C GLN A 292 -1.71 -13.47 -5.89
N PRO A 293 -2.32 -13.36 -4.70
CA PRO A 293 -3.49 -12.49 -4.50
C PRO A 293 -3.24 -11.05 -4.95
N TYR A 294 -2.02 -10.55 -4.72
CA TYR A 294 -1.59 -9.22 -5.09
C TYR A 294 -0.17 -9.25 -5.66
N ASP A 295 0.09 -8.35 -6.59
CA ASP A 295 1.44 -8.05 -7.04
C ASP A 295 1.52 -6.60 -7.55
N TYR A 296 2.73 -6.03 -7.63
CA TYR A 296 2.94 -4.62 -7.93
C TYR A 296 4.13 -4.43 -8.88
N LYS A 297 3.98 -3.45 -9.79
CA LYS A 297 5.04 -3.07 -10.72
C LYS A 297 4.98 -1.59 -11.11
N VAL A 298 6.16 -1.00 -11.32
CA VAL A 298 6.32 0.28 -12.01
C VAL A 298 6.55 -0.01 -13.50
N LEU A 299 5.68 0.53 -14.35
CA LEU A 299 5.78 0.38 -15.81
C LEU A 299 6.66 1.46 -16.41
N SER A 300 6.55 2.69 -15.92
CA SER A 300 7.39 3.80 -16.35
C SER A 300 7.62 4.81 -15.23
N LEU A 301 8.79 5.45 -15.26
CA LEU A 301 9.14 6.56 -14.39
C LEU A 301 10.05 7.49 -15.18
N LYS A 302 9.52 8.67 -15.53
CA LYS A 302 10.23 9.71 -16.27
C LYS A 302 10.30 10.98 -15.44
N VAL A 303 11.52 11.43 -15.16
CA VAL A 303 11.80 12.61 -14.34
C VAL A 303 12.73 13.53 -15.12
N GLY A 304 12.24 14.71 -15.48
CA GLY A 304 13.03 15.74 -16.14
C GLY A 304 13.46 16.80 -15.15
N ILE A 305 14.76 17.07 -15.12
CA ILE A 305 15.40 18.04 -14.21
C ILE A 305 16.07 19.13 -15.05
N ALA A 306 15.84 20.39 -14.69
CA ALA A 306 16.58 21.51 -15.25
C ALA A 306 16.77 22.60 -14.20
N ASN A 307 17.95 23.22 -14.18
CA ASN A 307 18.36 24.21 -13.18
C ASN A 307 18.16 23.68 -11.75
N SER A 308 18.52 22.42 -11.53
CA SER A 308 18.43 21.71 -10.25
C SER A 308 17.01 21.55 -9.69
N GLU A 309 15.99 21.64 -10.55
CA GLU A 309 14.58 21.55 -10.20
C GLU A 309 13.84 20.56 -11.10
N ILE A 310 12.81 19.90 -10.57
CA ILE A 310 11.92 19.04 -11.37
C ILE A 310 11.07 19.93 -12.28
N ILE A 311 11.24 19.76 -13.59
CA ILE A 311 10.46 20.47 -14.62
C ILE A 311 9.37 19.60 -15.23
N SER A 312 9.48 18.27 -15.09
CA SER A 312 8.48 17.33 -15.57
C SER A 312 8.57 16.01 -14.84
N PHE A 313 7.42 15.40 -14.58
CA PHE A 313 7.32 14.08 -13.97
C PHE A 313 6.14 13.35 -14.58
N SER A 314 6.36 12.10 -14.96
CA SER A 314 5.29 11.17 -15.30
C SER A 314 5.68 9.76 -14.89
N SER A 315 4.71 9.01 -14.38
CA SER A 315 4.91 7.62 -14.04
C SER A 315 3.62 6.84 -14.27
N SER A 316 3.76 5.55 -14.55
CA SER A 316 2.66 4.61 -14.60
C SER A 316 3.04 3.40 -13.74
N ILE A 317 2.12 3.01 -12.88
CA ILE A 317 2.25 1.83 -12.02
C ILE A 317 1.02 0.95 -12.20
N GLU A 318 1.18 -0.34 -11.91
CA GLU A 318 0.08 -1.30 -11.92
C GLU A 318 0.05 -2.11 -10.61
N LEU A 319 -1.15 -2.32 -10.09
CA LEU A 319 -1.45 -3.22 -8.99
C LEU A 319 -2.29 -4.37 -9.54
N MET A 320 -1.78 -5.59 -9.44
CA MET A 320 -2.55 -6.80 -9.72
C MET A 320 -3.46 -7.12 -8.53
N ILE A 321 -4.74 -7.34 -8.79
CA ILE A 321 -5.77 -7.65 -7.78
C ILE A 321 -6.47 -8.96 -8.15
N ASN A 322 -5.90 -10.09 -7.74
CA ASN A 322 -6.47 -11.42 -7.96
C ASN A 322 -7.48 -11.82 -6.87
N GLU A 323 -7.46 -11.16 -5.71
CA GLU A 323 -8.44 -11.37 -4.64
C GLU A 323 -8.93 -10.05 -4.04
N LEU A 324 -10.22 -9.99 -3.70
CA LEU A 324 -10.83 -8.95 -2.86
C LEU A 324 -11.69 -9.62 -1.82
N PHE A 325 -11.65 -9.12 -0.57
CA PHE A 325 -12.31 -9.79 0.57
C PHE A 325 -11.92 -11.27 0.69
N CYS A 326 -10.66 -11.60 0.39
CA CYS A 326 -10.11 -12.96 0.40
C CYS A 326 -10.86 -13.96 -0.52
N GLU A 327 -11.53 -13.45 -1.55
CA GLU A 327 -12.20 -14.24 -2.59
C GLU A 327 -11.64 -13.84 -3.95
N GLN A 328 -11.55 -14.80 -4.87
CA GLN A 328 -10.98 -14.56 -6.19
C GLN A 328 -11.81 -13.53 -6.98
N SER A 329 -11.11 -12.59 -7.61
CA SER A 329 -11.67 -11.54 -8.45
C SER A 329 -11.18 -11.63 -9.90
N THR A 330 -12.03 -11.21 -10.84
CA THR A 330 -11.68 -11.05 -12.26
C THR A 330 -12.08 -9.64 -12.70
N GLN A 331 -11.14 -8.90 -13.27
CA GLN A 331 -11.41 -7.58 -13.81
C GLN A 331 -12.25 -7.68 -15.08
N GLU A 332 -13.32 -6.90 -15.13
CA GLU A 332 -14.23 -6.86 -16.28
C GLU A 332 -13.63 -6.04 -17.43
N ASN A 333 -13.86 -6.50 -18.67
CA ASN A 333 -13.38 -5.87 -19.91
C ASN A 333 -11.85 -5.70 -20.01
N ALA A 334 -11.08 -6.51 -19.27
CA ALA A 334 -9.62 -6.53 -19.30
C ALA A 334 -9.09 -7.95 -19.60
N SER A 335 -7.83 -8.04 -20.04
CA SER A 335 -7.11 -9.31 -20.25
C SER A 335 -6.49 -9.90 -18.98
N ASP A 336 -6.35 -9.06 -17.97
CA ASP A 336 -5.63 -9.29 -16.72
C ASP A 336 -6.33 -8.51 -15.61
N ASN A 337 -5.84 -8.70 -14.37
CA ASN A 337 -6.41 -8.11 -13.17
C ASN A 337 -5.67 -6.83 -12.73
N ASN A 338 -5.03 -6.12 -13.66
CA ASN A 338 -4.18 -4.99 -13.34
C ASN A 338 -4.96 -3.67 -13.27
N LEU A 339 -4.95 -3.07 -12.10
CA LEU A 339 -5.39 -1.70 -11.86
C LEU A 339 -4.24 -0.73 -12.13
N PHE A 340 -4.42 0.16 -13.10
CA PHE A 340 -3.41 1.16 -13.47
C PHE A 340 -3.58 2.46 -12.68
N LEU A 341 -2.46 3.00 -12.19
CA LEU A 341 -2.40 4.34 -11.59
C LEU A 341 -1.31 5.18 -12.26
N TYR A 342 -1.59 6.48 -12.37
CA TYR A 342 -0.72 7.43 -13.06
C TYR A 342 -0.16 8.46 -12.07
N GLY A 343 1.16 8.57 -12.07
CA GLY A 343 1.93 9.49 -11.25
C GLY A 343 2.04 10.87 -11.88
N THR A 344 1.78 11.90 -11.09
CA THR A 344 1.99 13.31 -11.43
C THR A 344 2.73 14.02 -10.31
N TYR A 345 3.41 15.11 -10.65
CA TYR A 345 4.08 16.00 -9.69
C TYR A 345 3.43 17.37 -9.72
N GLN A 346 3.11 17.91 -8.55
CA GLN A 346 2.60 19.26 -8.39
C GLN A 346 3.46 20.03 -7.40
N LYS A 347 3.86 21.23 -7.76
CA LYS A 347 4.61 22.15 -6.88
C LYS A 347 3.70 23.30 -6.47
N SER A 348 3.52 23.49 -5.16
CA SER A 348 2.76 24.61 -4.60
C SER A 348 3.53 25.22 -3.44
N GLY A 349 3.73 26.55 -3.46
CA GLY A 349 4.42 27.25 -2.37
C GLY A 349 5.87 26.81 -2.12
N GLY A 350 6.55 26.26 -3.13
CA GLY A 350 7.91 25.73 -3.02
C GLY A 350 7.99 24.26 -2.59
N VAL A 351 6.89 23.65 -2.12
CA VAL A 351 6.82 22.24 -1.74
C VAL A 351 6.29 21.43 -2.92
N GLY A 352 7.04 20.38 -3.29
CA GLY A 352 6.64 19.40 -4.29
C GLY A 352 5.86 18.25 -3.66
N ALA A 353 4.80 17.82 -4.33
CA ALA A 353 4.02 16.64 -3.95
C ALA A 353 3.83 15.71 -5.15
N TYR A 354 3.98 14.41 -4.91
CA TYR A 354 3.69 13.37 -5.88
C TYR A 354 2.30 12.78 -5.63
N SER A 355 1.56 12.52 -6.70
CA SER A 355 0.22 11.93 -6.63
C SER A 355 0.08 10.82 -7.65
N PHE A 356 -0.36 9.65 -7.21
CA PHE A 356 -0.66 8.50 -8.05
C PHE A 356 -2.14 8.18 -7.96
N THR A 357 -2.86 8.26 -9.08
CA THR A 357 -4.32 8.03 -9.11
C THR A 357 -4.73 7.20 -10.32
N SER A 358 -5.79 6.39 -10.17
CA SER A 358 -6.39 5.70 -11.31
C SER A 358 -7.02 6.68 -12.31
N ASN A 359 -7.03 6.32 -13.59
CA ASN A 359 -7.72 7.09 -14.62
C ASN A 359 -9.07 6.45 -14.96
N GLY A 360 -10.06 6.78 -14.15
CA GLY A 360 -11.40 6.26 -14.29
C GLY A 360 -11.66 4.97 -13.50
N PRO A 361 -12.89 4.49 -13.60
CA PRO A 361 -13.37 3.38 -12.78
C PRO A 361 -13.01 2.00 -13.36
N THR A 362 -12.97 0.99 -12.49
CA THR A 362 -12.69 -0.41 -12.83
C THR A 362 -13.59 -1.32 -12.01
N SER A 363 -14.04 -2.43 -12.59
CA SER A 363 -14.95 -3.38 -11.95
C SER A 363 -14.33 -4.77 -11.89
N TYR A 364 -14.50 -5.43 -10.75
CA TYR A 364 -14.03 -6.78 -10.49
C TYR A 364 -15.21 -7.68 -10.15
N SER A 365 -15.51 -8.67 -11.00
CA SER A 365 -16.45 -9.73 -10.68
C SER A 365 -15.84 -10.70 -9.66
N MET A 366 -16.68 -11.22 -8.77
CA MET A 366 -16.26 -12.08 -7.67
C MET A 366 -16.69 -13.53 -7.93
N SER A 367 -15.84 -14.50 -7.61
CA SER A 367 -16.22 -15.93 -7.58
C SER A 367 -17.01 -16.33 -6.32
N SER A 368 -17.48 -15.34 -5.56
CA SER A 368 -18.14 -15.46 -4.28
C SER A 368 -19.58 -15.96 -4.38
N SER A 369 -20.06 -16.59 -3.31
CA SER A 369 -21.49 -16.89 -3.12
C SER A 369 -22.28 -15.77 -2.43
N THR A 370 -21.58 -14.73 -1.97
CA THR A 370 -22.14 -13.58 -1.25
C THR A 370 -21.89 -12.26 -1.97
N LEU A 371 -20.67 -12.04 -2.46
CA LEU A 371 -20.30 -10.86 -3.23
C LEU A 371 -20.58 -11.09 -4.71
N TYR A 372 -21.04 -10.06 -5.39
CA TYR A 372 -21.23 -10.08 -6.84
C TYR A 372 -20.08 -9.38 -7.55
N MET A 373 -19.82 -8.13 -7.15
CA MET A 373 -18.86 -7.27 -7.84
C MET A 373 -18.30 -6.23 -6.88
N VAL A 374 -17.02 -5.91 -7.04
CA VAL A 374 -16.38 -4.75 -6.40
C VAL A 374 -16.05 -3.74 -7.49
N ASN A 375 -16.65 -2.56 -7.39
CA ASN A 375 -16.32 -1.42 -8.23
C ASN A 375 -15.29 -0.55 -7.50
N ILE A 376 -14.27 -0.15 -8.24
CA ILE A 376 -13.27 0.82 -7.83
C ILE A 376 -13.51 2.05 -8.70
N GLN A 377 -14.06 3.10 -8.11
CA GLN A 377 -14.31 4.37 -8.80
C GLN A 377 -13.03 5.22 -8.88
N THR A 378 -12.23 5.18 -7.81
CA THR A 378 -10.95 5.87 -7.70
C THR A 378 -10.00 5.01 -6.87
N ALA A 379 -8.74 4.98 -7.27
CA ALA A 379 -7.66 4.42 -6.48
C ALA A 379 -6.51 5.42 -6.36
N SER A 380 -5.78 5.36 -5.26
CA SER A 380 -4.55 6.12 -5.05
C SER A 380 -3.45 5.26 -4.45
N PHE A 381 -2.20 5.56 -4.78
CA PHE A 381 -1.02 4.94 -4.17
C PHE A 381 -0.29 5.95 -3.30
N ILE A 382 -0.03 5.56 -2.05
CA ILE A 382 0.52 6.43 -1.01
C ILE A 382 1.72 5.72 -0.39
N THR A 383 2.88 6.39 -0.41
CA THR A 383 4.04 5.99 0.41
C THR A 383 3.84 6.56 1.81
N VAL A 384 3.89 5.71 2.84
CA VAL A 384 3.81 6.11 4.24
C VAL A 384 5.23 6.35 4.73
N THR A 385 5.65 7.62 4.76
CA THR A 385 6.97 8.00 5.28
C THR A 385 7.04 7.64 6.77
N SER A 386 8.01 6.81 7.15
CA SER A 386 8.36 6.61 8.56
C SER A 386 8.78 7.95 9.16
N GLY A 387 8.36 8.23 10.40
CA GLY A 387 8.90 9.36 11.14
C GLY A 387 10.40 9.15 11.39
N GLU A 388 11.18 10.22 11.55
CA GLU A 388 12.63 10.20 11.81
C GLU A 388 13.04 9.50 13.14
N ASP A 389 12.14 8.78 13.79
CA ASP A 389 12.28 8.29 15.17
C ASP A 389 13.13 7.01 15.30
N ASP A 390 13.38 6.27 14.20
CA ASP A 390 14.27 5.09 14.19
C ASP A 390 15.13 5.02 12.91
N PRO A 391 16.37 5.54 12.91
CA PRO A 391 17.28 5.42 11.78
C PRO A 391 17.73 3.98 11.46
N GLY A 392 17.31 2.99 12.28
CA GLY A 392 17.45 1.57 12.03
C GLY A 392 16.27 0.92 11.29
N ASP A 393 15.14 1.63 11.16
CA ASP A 393 13.96 1.12 10.46
C ASP A 393 14.09 1.35 8.95
N THR A 394 14.40 0.28 8.23
CA THR A 394 14.44 0.22 6.77
C THR A 394 13.14 -0.28 6.15
N THR A 395 12.08 -0.38 6.94
CA THR A 395 10.77 -0.82 6.48
C THR A 395 10.09 0.31 5.72
N VAL A 396 9.87 0.10 4.43
CA VAL A 396 9.05 0.99 3.62
C VAL A 396 7.61 0.49 3.67
N ASN A 397 6.69 1.38 4.03
CA ASN A 397 5.26 1.12 4.05
C ASN A 397 4.58 1.93 2.95
N SER A 398 3.64 1.32 2.25
CA SER A 398 2.83 1.97 1.25
C SER A 398 1.44 1.36 1.25
N LEU A 399 0.45 2.05 0.69
CA LEU A 399 -0.90 1.51 0.57
C LEU A 399 -1.56 1.95 -0.72
N PHE A 400 -2.39 1.06 -1.26
CA PHE A 400 -3.33 1.35 -2.32
C PHE A 400 -4.69 1.61 -1.70
N GLN A 401 -5.14 2.85 -1.71
CA GLN A 401 -6.43 3.24 -1.17
C GLN A 401 -7.49 3.23 -2.27
N LEU A 402 -8.54 2.46 -2.07
CA LEU A 402 -9.61 2.20 -3.02
C LEU A 402 -10.91 2.82 -2.51
N SER A 403 -11.67 3.44 -3.41
CA SER A 403 -13.03 3.92 -3.14
C SER A 403 -13.95 3.55 -4.30
N GLY A 404 -15.20 3.18 -3.99
CA GLY A 404 -16.17 2.74 -4.98
C GLY A 404 -17.40 2.11 -4.34
N SER A 405 -17.87 0.97 -4.86
CA SER A 405 -19.01 0.25 -4.31
C SER A 405 -18.80 -1.26 -4.28
N VAL A 406 -19.37 -1.94 -3.28
CA VAL A 406 -19.42 -3.41 -3.21
C VAL A 406 -20.86 -3.89 -3.37
N SER A 407 -21.11 -4.71 -4.38
CA SER A 407 -22.41 -5.32 -4.65
C SER A 407 -22.44 -6.73 -4.06
N PHE A 408 -23.54 -7.05 -3.38
CA PHE A 408 -23.81 -8.39 -2.86
C PHE A 408 -24.73 -9.13 -3.83
N LEU A 409 -24.75 -10.46 -3.79
CA LEU A 409 -25.76 -11.30 -4.44
C LEU A 409 -27.06 -11.30 -3.62
N PRO A 410 -28.25 -11.40 -4.24
CA PRO A 410 -29.49 -11.60 -3.50
C PRO A 410 -29.59 -13.06 -3.04
N GLN A 411 -29.63 -13.31 -1.73
CA GLN A 411 -29.77 -14.65 -1.19
C GLN A 411 -31.23 -15.11 -1.23
N THR A 412 -31.47 -16.28 -1.81
CA THR A 412 -32.81 -16.88 -1.90
C THR A 412 -33.42 -17.05 -0.52
N GLY A 413 -34.64 -16.52 -0.33
CA GLY A 413 -35.41 -16.64 0.92
C GLY A 413 -35.12 -15.56 1.96
N PHE A 414 -33.98 -14.87 1.89
CA PHE A 414 -33.66 -13.73 2.74
C PHE A 414 -32.54 -12.89 2.11
N ASP A 415 -32.88 -11.78 1.43
CA ASP A 415 -31.87 -10.81 0.96
C ASP A 415 -31.22 -10.10 2.16
N LEU A 416 -30.15 -10.72 2.66
CA LEU A 416 -29.54 -10.36 3.92
C LEU A 416 -28.81 -9.04 3.78
N PHE A 417 -27.92 -8.95 2.80
CA PHE A 417 -27.02 -7.81 2.64
C PHE A 417 -27.66 -6.64 1.89
N SER A 418 -28.74 -6.84 1.11
CA SER A 418 -29.59 -5.78 0.55
C SER A 418 -28.99 -4.85 -0.50
N TYR A 419 -27.67 -4.67 -0.55
CA TYR A 419 -27.00 -3.70 -1.43
C TYR A 419 -26.56 -4.33 -2.75
N GLY A 420 -26.93 -3.71 -3.87
CA GLY A 420 -26.58 -4.16 -5.22
C GLY A 420 -27.74 -3.98 -6.22
N PRO A 421 -27.55 -4.43 -7.46
CA PRO A 421 -28.59 -4.33 -8.49
C PRO A 421 -29.74 -5.32 -8.19
N GLU A 422 -30.96 -4.99 -8.63
CA GLU A 422 -32.17 -5.83 -8.46
C GLU A 422 -32.02 -7.22 -9.06
N GLN A 423 -31.31 -7.29 -10.18
CA GLN A 423 -30.90 -8.52 -10.82
C GLN A 423 -29.37 -8.49 -10.94
N ALA A 424 -28.72 -9.64 -10.79
CA ALA A 424 -27.28 -9.80 -11.03
C ALA A 424 -26.97 -9.72 -12.55
N VAL A 425 -27.35 -8.61 -13.18
CA VAL A 425 -27.03 -8.27 -14.56
C VAL A 425 -25.86 -7.32 -14.53
N ILE A 426 -24.84 -7.62 -15.33
CA ILE A 426 -23.66 -6.78 -15.48
C ILE A 426 -24.11 -5.49 -16.15
N ASP A 427 -24.28 -4.43 -15.37
CA ASP A 427 -24.46 -3.09 -15.94
C ASP A 427 -23.09 -2.51 -16.28
N ILE A 428 -22.64 -2.76 -17.50
CA ILE A 428 -21.38 -2.23 -18.05
C ILE A 428 -21.43 -0.69 -18.17
N GLY A 429 -22.61 -0.05 -17.97
CA GLY A 429 -22.81 1.39 -18.03
C GLY A 429 -23.12 2.09 -16.70
N GLY A 430 -23.20 1.34 -15.58
CA GLY A 430 -23.73 1.83 -14.29
C GLY A 430 -22.80 1.55 -13.12
N ILE A 431 -21.63 2.19 -13.12
CA ILE A 431 -20.66 2.12 -12.02
C ILE A 431 -21.26 2.89 -10.84
N GLY A 432 -21.54 2.18 -9.74
CA GLY A 432 -22.28 2.73 -8.59
C GLY A 432 -23.35 1.81 -8.01
N SER A 433 -23.49 0.59 -8.50
CA SER A 433 -24.41 -0.38 -7.92
C SER A 433 -23.77 -1.05 -6.69
N GLY A 434 -24.42 -0.95 -5.53
CA GLY A 434 -23.97 -1.58 -4.28
C GLY A 434 -23.80 -0.62 -3.10
N LEU A 435 -23.14 -1.14 -2.06
CA LEU A 435 -22.78 -0.42 -0.85
C LEU A 435 -21.56 0.46 -1.15
N ALA A 436 -21.73 1.78 -1.09
CA ALA A 436 -20.66 2.73 -1.35
C ALA A 436 -19.62 2.69 -0.21
N TYR A 437 -18.34 2.71 -0.59
CA TYR A 437 -17.22 2.69 0.33
C TYR A 437 -16.10 3.65 -0.08
N SER A 438 -15.29 4.05 0.90
CA SER A 438 -13.99 4.67 0.70
C SER A 438 -12.98 4.12 1.70
N ALA A 439 -11.70 4.39 1.46
CA ALA A 439 -10.59 4.00 2.34
C ALA A 439 -10.43 2.49 2.58
N LEU A 440 -10.92 1.64 1.66
CA LEU A 440 -10.48 0.24 1.61
C LEU A 440 -9.02 0.21 1.17
N SER A 441 -8.15 -0.58 1.82
CA SER A 441 -6.74 -0.60 1.43
C SER A 441 -6.18 -1.99 1.15
N ILE A 442 -5.19 -2.00 0.26
CA ILE A 442 -4.23 -3.08 0.10
C ILE A 442 -2.89 -2.47 0.51
N ASP A 443 -2.42 -2.84 1.69
CA ASP A 443 -1.18 -2.34 2.27
C ASP A 443 -0.01 -3.16 1.71
N MET A 444 1.10 -2.50 1.41
CA MET A 444 2.33 -3.08 0.92
C MET A 444 3.49 -2.68 1.83
N THR A 445 4.23 -3.68 2.30
CA THR A 445 5.42 -3.47 3.14
C THR A 445 6.59 -4.25 2.57
N PHE A 446 7.78 -3.65 2.59
CA PHE A 446 9.04 -4.29 2.20
C PHE A 446 10.21 -3.67 2.95
N ASP A 447 11.36 -4.35 2.94
CA ASP A 447 12.61 -3.82 3.47
C ASP A 447 13.42 -3.15 2.34
N GLN A 448 13.94 -1.95 2.56
CA GLN A 448 14.67 -1.16 1.57
C GLN A 448 15.89 -1.88 0.98
N ALA A 449 16.53 -2.78 1.74
CA ALA A 449 17.66 -3.59 1.24
C ALA A 449 17.22 -4.78 0.36
N SER A 450 15.91 -5.06 0.33
CA SER A 450 15.27 -6.21 -0.30
C SER A 450 13.91 -5.82 -0.93
N PRO A 451 13.85 -4.80 -1.80
CA PRO A 451 12.58 -4.19 -2.23
C PRO A 451 11.66 -5.15 -3.00
N THR A 452 12.21 -6.19 -3.62
CA THR A 452 11.44 -7.22 -4.33
C THR A 452 10.72 -8.19 -3.39
N TYR A 453 11.15 -8.29 -2.12
CA TYR A 453 10.51 -9.11 -1.09
C TYR A 453 9.45 -8.29 -0.36
N ARG A 454 8.28 -8.20 -1.02
CA ARG A 454 7.11 -7.44 -0.56
C ARG A 454 6.06 -8.34 0.08
N THR A 455 5.38 -7.80 1.09
CA THR A 455 4.20 -8.39 1.72
C THR A 455 3.00 -7.51 1.44
N PHE A 456 1.88 -8.13 1.06
CA PHE A 456 0.61 -7.43 0.87
C PHE A 456 -0.42 -7.86 1.91
N VAL A 457 -1.20 -6.90 2.41
CA VAL A 457 -2.30 -7.15 3.35
C VAL A 457 -3.55 -6.43 2.87
N PHE A 458 -4.63 -7.18 2.63
CA PHE A 458 -5.96 -6.60 2.46
C PHE A 458 -6.50 -6.12 3.81
N ASP A 459 -6.75 -4.82 3.92
CA ASP A 459 -7.22 -4.17 5.14
C ASP A 459 -8.53 -3.41 4.88
N ALA A 460 -9.61 -3.95 5.44
CA ALA A 460 -10.92 -3.32 5.46
C ALA A 460 -11.24 -2.69 6.82
N THR A 461 -10.30 -2.62 7.77
CA THR A 461 -10.55 -2.09 9.12
C THR A 461 -10.74 -0.57 9.15
N LYS A 462 -10.20 0.15 8.15
CA LYS A 462 -10.33 1.61 7.99
C LYS A 462 -11.40 2.01 6.97
N ILE A 463 -12.16 1.03 6.45
CA ILE A 463 -13.17 1.29 5.43
C ILE A 463 -14.25 2.21 5.99
N LEU A 464 -14.64 3.20 5.19
CA LEU A 464 -15.76 4.09 5.47
C LEU A 464 -16.90 3.73 4.53
N LEU A 465 -18.09 3.51 5.08
CA LEU A 465 -19.28 3.13 4.33
C LEU A 465 -20.27 4.29 4.27
N ASP A 466 -20.86 4.52 3.10
CA ASP A 466 -21.87 5.57 2.90
C ASP A 466 -23.21 4.94 2.47
N GLN A 467 -24.07 4.69 3.46
CA GLN A 467 -25.42 4.15 3.20
C GLN A 467 -26.28 5.10 2.35
N GLY A 468 -26.06 6.43 2.41
CA GLY A 468 -26.82 7.42 1.66
C GLY A 468 -26.45 7.48 0.17
N ALA A 469 -25.19 7.18 -0.15
CA ALA A 469 -24.70 7.03 -1.53
C ALA A 469 -24.86 5.61 -2.09
N SER A 470 -25.43 4.68 -1.31
CA SER A 470 -25.56 3.26 -1.68
C SER A 470 -26.85 2.94 -2.43
N GLN A 471 -26.80 1.91 -3.28
CA GLN A 471 -27.97 1.34 -3.92
C GLN A 471 -28.50 0.14 -3.12
N VAL A 472 -29.74 0.26 -2.66
CA VAL A 472 -30.48 -0.78 -1.91
C VAL A 472 -31.55 -1.39 -2.80
N ARG A 473 -31.69 -2.72 -2.80
CA ARG A 473 -32.78 -3.40 -3.52
C ARG A 473 -34.13 -3.13 -2.89
N ALA A 474 -35.16 -3.01 -3.72
CA ALA A 474 -36.42 -2.43 -3.33
C ALA A 474 -37.19 -3.23 -2.28
N LEU A 475 -37.04 -4.55 -2.26
CA LEU A 475 -37.76 -5.46 -1.36
C LEU A 475 -36.88 -6.02 -0.24
N SER A 476 -35.68 -5.47 -0.05
CA SER A 476 -34.64 -6.04 0.82
C SER A 476 -34.77 -5.65 2.30
N LEU A 477 -33.93 -6.25 3.15
CA LEU A 477 -33.89 -5.97 4.59
C LEU A 477 -33.58 -4.48 4.85
N ALA A 478 -32.55 -3.91 4.24
CA ALA A 478 -32.18 -2.50 4.43
C ALA A 478 -33.24 -1.51 3.91
N ALA A 479 -34.06 -1.93 2.93
CA ALA A 479 -35.16 -1.11 2.43
C ALA A 479 -36.35 -1.06 3.39
N HIS A 480 -36.59 -2.11 4.19
CA HIS A 480 -37.85 -2.24 4.96
C HIS A 480 -37.68 -2.44 6.47
N PHE A 481 -36.46 -2.63 6.96
CA PHE A 481 -36.15 -2.76 8.37
C PHE A 481 -35.29 -1.58 8.85
N PRO A 482 -35.81 -0.70 9.73
CA PRO A 482 -35.06 0.44 10.24
C PRO A 482 -33.77 0.02 10.95
N MET A 483 -32.64 0.24 10.28
CA MET A 483 -31.30 -0.04 10.78
C MET A 483 -30.31 0.94 10.16
N LYS A 484 -29.33 1.36 10.96
CA LYS A 484 -28.31 2.32 10.54
C LYS A 484 -26.97 1.62 10.40
N LEU A 485 -26.39 1.63 9.21
CA LEU A 485 -25.07 1.07 8.99
C LEU A 485 -24.02 1.85 9.78
N THR A 486 -23.18 1.13 10.52
CA THR A 486 -22.15 1.73 11.40
C THR A 486 -20.73 1.40 10.98
N GLY A 487 -20.51 0.29 10.28
CA GLY A 487 -19.19 -0.08 9.78
C GLY A 487 -19.15 -1.47 9.19
N LEU A 488 -17.93 -1.87 8.82
CA LEU A 488 -17.59 -3.23 8.43
C LEU A 488 -16.52 -3.75 9.38
N VAL A 489 -16.68 -5.01 9.77
CA VAL A 489 -15.76 -5.74 10.63
C VAL A 489 -15.00 -6.75 9.79
N GLN A 490 -13.69 -6.84 9.98
CA GLN A 490 -12.83 -7.89 9.43
C GLN A 490 -12.34 -8.77 10.57
N GLY A 491 -12.75 -10.03 10.56
CA GLY A 491 -12.31 -11.03 11.53
C GLY A 491 -11.04 -11.73 11.06
N THR A 492 -9.95 -11.56 11.82
CA THR A 492 -8.66 -12.22 11.56
C THR A 492 -8.26 -13.14 12.72
N GLY A 493 -7.36 -14.10 12.45
CA GLY A 493 -6.80 -15.00 13.47
C GLY A 493 -7.85 -15.84 14.19
N LYS A 494 -8.01 -15.61 15.51
CA LYS A 494 -8.96 -16.35 16.36
C LYS A 494 -10.25 -15.56 16.64
N THR A 495 -10.41 -14.39 16.03
CA THR A 495 -11.58 -13.53 16.26
C THR A 495 -12.81 -14.17 15.63
N THR A 496 -13.85 -14.36 16.43
CA THR A 496 -15.17 -14.84 16.00
C THR A 496 -16.26 -13.83 16.38
N PRO A 497 -17.44 -13.84 15.73
CA PRO A 497 -18.55 -12.98 16.14
C PRO A 497 -18.93 -13.15 17.62
N ASP A 498 -18.91 -14.39 18.12
CA ASP A 498 -19.19 -14.70 19.53
C ASP A 498 -18.17 -14.05 20.48
N SER A 499 -16.88 -14.04 20.12
CA SER A 499 -15.83 -13.36 20.90
C SER A 499 -15.99 -11.84 20.92
N MET A 500 -16.71 -11.28 19.94
CA MET A 500 -17.08 -9.87 19.86
C MET A 500 -18.43 -9.56 20.53
N GLY A 501 -19.06 -10.55 21.17
CA GLY A 501 -20.32 -10.36 21.90
C GLY A 501 -21.58 -10.43 21.04
N PHE A 502 -21.48 -10.92 19.80
CA PHE A 502 -22.66 -11.23 18.97
C PHE A 502 -23.14 -12.65 19.26
N MET A 503 -24.45 -12.81 19.47
CA MET A 503 -25.07 -14.13 19.54
C MET A 503 -25.78 -14.44 18.22
N ALA A 504 -25.72 -15.69 17.78
CA ALA A 504 -26.39 -16.13 16.56
C ALA A 504 -27.91 -15.90 16.63
N VAL A 505 -28.46 -15.39 15.54
CA VAL A 505 -29.90 -15.19 15.30
C VAL A 505 -30.37 -16.20 14.27
N ASP A 506 -31.41 -16.95 14.60
CA ASP A 506 -32.02 -17.89 13.65
C ASP A 506 -32.63 -17.13 12.46
N SER A 507 -32.44 -17.62 11.24
CA SER A 507 -32.98 -16.98 10.05
C SER A 507 -33.44 -18.00 9.00
N PRO A 508 -34.22 -17.60 7.98
CA PRO A 508 -34.65 -18.51 6.92
C PRO A 508 -33.53 -19.05 6.02
N ILE A 509 -32.34 -18.44 6.08
CA ILE A 509 -31.13 -18.92 5.42
C ILE A 509 -30.25 -19.65 6.45
N GLN A 510 -29.57 -20.69 5.98
CA GLN A 510 -28.67 -21.47 6.85
C GLN A 510 -27.51 -20.59 7.31
N GLY A 511 -27.45 -20.34 8.62
CA GLY A 511 -26.31 -19.70 9.27
C GLY A 511 -25.21 -20.72 9.58
N SER A 512 -23.95 -20.26 9.55
CA SER A 512 -22.77 -21.03 9.95
C SER A 512 -21.94 -20.23 10.94
N MET A 513 -21.18 -20.92 11.80
CA MET A 513 -20.15 -20.24 12.59
C MET A 513 -19.07 -19.68 11.66
N LEU A 514 -18.67 -18.42 11.87
CA LEU A 514 -17.60 -17.80 11.10
C LEU A 514 -16.23 -18.07 11.74
N THR A 515 -15.30 -18.56 10.92
CA THR A 515 -13.88 -18.68 11.25
C THR A 515 -13.08 -17.77 10.34
N ALA A 516 -12.02 -17.13 10.84
CA ALA A 516 -11.23 -16.19 10.07
C ALA A 516 -10.60 -16.82 8.80
N PRO A 517 -10.44 -16.05 7.72
CA PRO A 517 -10.92 -14.68 7.55
C PRO A 517 -12.44 -14.63 7.36
N TRP A 518 -13.09 -13.61 7.93
CA TRP A 518 -14.50 -13.33 7.69
C TRP A 518 -14.75 -11.82 7.73
N PHE A 519 -15.87 -11.39 7.16
CA PHE A 519 -16.27 -9.99 7.09
C PHE A 519 -17.71 -9.84 7.58
N GLY A 520 -18.09 -8.66 8.05
CA GLY A 520 -19.47 -8.41 8.40
C GLY A 520 -19.85 -6.95 8.39
N LEU A 521 -21.07 -6.67 7.98
CA LEU A 521 -21.69 -5.35 8.09
C LEU A 521 -22.31 -5.21 9.48
N GLU A 522 -21.97 -4.15 10.20
CA GLU A 522 -22.55 -3.85 11.51
C GLU A 522 -23.57 -2.72 11.42
N PHE A 523 -24.75 -2.97 11.98
CA PHE A 523 -25.86 -2.04 12.01
C PHE A 523 -26.28 -1.73 13.44
N GLU A 524 -26.63 -0.47 13.68
CA GLU A 524 -27.29 0.00 14.87
C GLU A 524 -28.81 -0.17 14.71
N LEU A 525 -29.45 -0.82 15.70
CA LEU A 525 -30.89 -0.95 15.84
C LEU A 525 -31.36 -0.12 17.04
N ASP A 526 -32.10 0.94 16.77
CA ASP A 526 -32.79 1.71 17.81
C ASP A 526 -34.06 0.95 18.23
N LEU A 527 -34.01 0.32 19.40
CA LEU A 527 -35.14 -0.40 19.98
C LEU A 527 -36.05 0.52 20.82
N GLY A 528 -35.75 1.83 20.86
CA GLY A 528 -36.48 2.86 21.57
C GLY A 528 -35.92 3.20 22.96
N SER A 529 -36.79 3.71 23.82
CA SER A 529 -36.47 4.06 25.21
C SER A 529 -37.22 3.15 26.19
N LEU A 530 -36.54 2.74 27.26
CA LEU A 530 -37.14 2.02 28.39
C LEU A 530 -37.86 2.96 29.38
N GLY A 531 -38.06 4.24 29.01
CA GLY A 531 -38.67 5.25 29.87
C GLY A 531 -37.80 5.56 31.09
N ALA A 532 -38.42 5.83 32.25
CA ALA A 532 -37.72 6.20 33.48
C ALA A 532 -36.90 5.05 34.14
N LEU A 533 -36.92 3.85 33.55
CA LEU A 533 -36.30 2.62 34.08
C LEU A 533 -34.86 2.38 33.55
N ALA A 534 -34.40 3.18 32.60
CA ALA A 534 -33.01 3.21 32.15
C ALA A 534 -32.44 4.62 32.33
N ALA A 535 -31.14 4.73 32.59
CA ALA A 535 -30.44 6.01 32.47
C ALA A 535 -30.74 6.59 31.07
N GLN A 536 -30.72 7.92 30.91
CA GLN A 536 -31.05 8.64 29.66
C GLN A 536 -30.38 8.15 28.35
N ALA A 537 -29.47 7.16 28.40
CA ALA A 537 -28.91 6.47 27.26
C ALA A 537 -29.93 5.52 26.62
N GLY A 538 -30.11 5.61 25.30
CA GLY A 538 -31.06 4.80 24.53
C GLY A 538 -30.82 3.30 24.62
N PHE A 539 -31.85 2.52 24.27
CA PHE A 539 -31.79 1.06 24.22
C PHE A 539 -31.42 0.62 22.80
N THR A 540 -30.13 0.60 22.51
CA THR A 540 -29.58 0.36 21.17
C THR A 540 -28.92 -1.02 21.09
N ALA A 541 -29.27 -1.81 20.08
CA ALA A 541 -28.63 -3.11 19.80
C ALA A 541 -27.75 -3.05 18.54
N SER A 542 -26.73 -3.89 18.46
CA SER A 542 -25.92 -4.07 17.24
C SER A 542 -26.36 -5.34 16.51
N LEU A 543 -26.71 -5.22 15.23
CA LEU A 543 -26.96 -6.33 14.32
C LEU A 543 -25.76 -6.52 13.40
N MET A 544 -25.21 -7.73 13.35
CA MET A 544 -24.11 -8.10 12.45
C MET A 544 -24.62 -9.02 11.34
N LEU A 545 -24.34 -8.67 10.10
CA LEU A 545 -24.56 -9.49 8.92
C LEU A 545 -23.19 -9.92 8.39
N GLY A 546 -22.80 -11.15 8.68
CA GLY A 546 -21.46 -11.67 8.41
C GLY A 546 -21.42 -12.66 7.26
N TRP A 547 -20.28 -12.71 6.56
CA TRP A 547 -19.94 -13.75 5.61
C TRP A 547 -18.48 -14.18 5.73
N ALA A 548 -18.16 -15.37 5.23
CA ALA A 548 -16.78 -15.82 5.06
C ALA A 548 -16.54 -16.33 3.63
N PRO A 549 -15.32 -16.16 3.10
CA PRO A 549 -14.91 -16.73 1.81
C PRO A 549 -15.20 -18.23 1.76
N ASN A 550 -16.00 -18.67 0.78
CA ASN A 550 -16.27 -20.09 0.57
C ASN A 550 -16.74 -20.37 -0.87
N LEU A 551 -15.84 -20.95 -1.66
CA LEU A 551 -16.12 -21.33 -3.05
C LEU A 551 -17.16 -22.45 -3.18
N ASN A 552 -17.39 -23.23 -2.12
CA ASN A 552 -18.23 -24.44 -2.15
C ASN A 552 -19.57 -24.29 -1.42
N GLY A 553 -19.90 -23.08 -0.94
CA GLY A 553 -21.16 -22.88 -0.24
C GLY A 553 -21.34 -21.47 0.32
N VAL A 554 -22.54 -21.20 0.80
CA VAL A 554 -22.90 -19.93 1.44
C VAL A 554 -22.53 -20.01 2.92
N THR A 555 -21.65 -19.12 3.37
CA THR A 555 -21.26 -19.03 4.79
C THR A 555 -21.75 -17.70 5.35
N ASN A 556 -23.04 -17.62 5.67
CA ASN A 556 -23.65 -16.43 6.25
C ASN A 556 -23.76 -16.53 7.77
N TYR A 557 -23.78 -15.39 8.44
CA TYR A 557 -24.03 -15.27 9.86
C TYR A 557 -24.93 -14.07 10.13
N VAL A 558 -25.88 -14.25 11.04
CA VAL A 558 -26.68 -13.15 11.58
C VAL A 558 -26.45 -13.14 13.07
N GLY A 559 -25.91 -12.02 13.57
CA GLY A 559 -25.56 -11.84 14.97
C GLY A 559 -26.32 -10.68 15.59
N LEU A 560 -26.73 -10.80 16.84
CA LEU A 560 -27.29 -9.69 17.60
C LEU A 560 -26.47 -9.50 18.88
N SER A 561 -26.06 -8.27 19.15
CA SER A 561 -25.49 -7.86 20.43
C SER A 561 -26.42 -6.86 21.09
N MET A 562 -26.69 -7.07 22.38
CA MET A 562 -27.59 -6.21 23.16
C MET A 562 -26.77 -5.51 24.26
N PRO A 563 -27.16 -4.30 24.67
CA PRO A 563 -26.40 -3.54 25.65
C PRO A 563 -26.40 -4.26 27.01
N GLY A 564 -25.24 -4.36 27.64
CA GLY A 564 -25.09 -5.01 28.95
C GLY A 564 -25.12 -6.55 28.94
N VAL A 565 -24.99 -7.17 27.77
CA VAL A 565 -24.77 -8.62 27.61
C VAL A 565 -23.27 -8.92 27.65
N SER A 566 -22.84 -9.86 28.51
CA SER A 566 -21.52 -10.50 28.42
C SER A 566 -21.58 -11.71 27.48
N ALA A 567 -20.45 -12.06 26.84
CA ALA A 567 -20.38 -13.16 25.87
C ALA A 567 -21.06 -14.44 26.40
N GLY A 568 -22.13 -14.87 25.73
CA GLY A 568 -22.91 -16.07 26.05
C GLY A 568 -24.17 -15.85 26.90
N ASP A 569 -24.38 -14.67 27.50
CA ASP A 569 -25.58 -14.39 28.32
C ASP A 569 -26.74 -13.87 27.45
N ARG A 570 -27.86 -14.60 27.40
CA ARG A 570 -29.12 -14.11 26.78
C ARG A 570 -29.90 -13.21 27.76
N ALA A 571 -29.23 -12.20 28.33
CA ALA A 571 -29.82 -11.31 29.33
C ALA A 571 -29.23 -9.89 29.35
N ILE A 572 -30.12 -8.90 29.37
CA ILE A 572 -29.80 -7.47 29.37
C ILE A 572 -29.96 -6.95 30.79
N SER A 573 -28.93 -6.29 31.32
CA SER A 573 -29.02 -5.65 32.63
C SER A 573 -29.69 -4.27 32.48
N LEU A 574 -30.85 -4.06 33.08
CA LEU A 574 -31.63 -2.82 32.93
C LEU A 574 -31.22 -1.76 33.97
N GLN A 575 -31.18 -2.14 35.26
CA GLN A 575 -30.61 -1.36 36.37
C GLN A 575 -30.59 -2.21 37.65
N GLY A 576 -29.52 -2.11 38.46
CA GLY A 576 -29.43 -2.84 39.73
C GLY A 576 -29.45 -4.36 39.55
N VAL A 577 -30.40 -5.04 40.20
CA VAL A 577 -30.56 -6.52 40.15
C VAL A 577 -31.60 -6.99 39.12
N LEU A 578 -32.09 -6.08 38.26
CA LEU A 578 -33.10 -6.36 37.25
C LEU A 578 -32.45 -6.71 35.91
N LYS A 579 -32.76 -7.90 35.37
CA LYS A 579 -32.29 -8.38 34.07
C LYS A 579 -33.45 -8.77 33.17
N LEU A 580 -33.42 -8.42 31.89
CA LEU A 580 -34.34 -8.92 30.88
C LEU A 580 -33.67 -10.09 30.15
N ALA A 581 -34.09 -11.32 30.44
CA ALA A 581 -33.62 -12.51 29.75
C ALA A 581 -34.55 -12.88 28.60
N PHE A 582 -34.04 -13.56 27.58
CA PHE A 582 -34.84 -14.11 26.48
C PHE A 582 -34.29 -15.48 26.09
N GLY A 583 -35.19 -16.37 25.62
CA GLY A 583 -34.83 -17.74 25.28
C GLY A 583 -34.22 -17.84 23.89
N ASP A 584 -34.78 -17.15 22.90
CA ASP A 584 -34.37 -17.29 21.49
C ASP A 584 -34.60 -16.01 20.68
N VAL A 585 -33.84 -15.83 19.60
CA VAL A 585 -33.95 -14.70 18.68
C VAL A 585 -33.96 -15.19 17.25
N SER A 586 -34.97 -14.79 16.47
CA SER A 586 -35.11 -15.24 15.09
C SER A 586 -35.67 -14.16 14.17
N PHE A 587 -35.24 -14.15 12.91
CA PHE A 587 -35.90 -13.41 11.83
C PHE A 587 -37.04 -14.23 11.21
N LEU A 588 -38.20 -13.57 11.06
CA LEU A 588 -39.28 -14.02 10.20
C LEU A 588 -39.29 -13.12 8.96
N VAL A 589 -39.11 -13.73 7.79
CA VAL A 589 -38.91 -13.01 6.51
C VAL A 589 -39.98 -13.41 5.51
N GLN A 590 -40.70 -12.41 5.02
CA GLN A 590 -41.57 -12.51 3.87
C GLN A 590 -41.59 -11.16 3.16
N PRO A 591 -40.64 -10.90 2.23
CA PRO A 591 -40.46 -9.58 1.63
C PRO A 591 -41.78 -8.98 1.12
N PRO A 592 -42.05 -7.69 1.36
CA PRO A 592 -41.19 -6.68 2.02
C PRO A 592 -41.20 -6.72 3.56
N THR A 593 -41.83 -7.72 4.19
CA THR A 593 -41.98 -7.80 5.65
C THR A 593 -40.78 -8.51 6.30
N TYR A 594 -40.10 -7.80 7.21
CA TYR A 594 -38.99 -8.30 8.02
C TYR A 594 -39.27 -8.10 9.49
N ILE A 595 -39.22 -9.18 10.28
CA ILE A 595 -39.58 -9.14 11.70
C ILE A 595 -38.47 -9.82 12.50
N LEU A 596 -37.91 -9.10 13.47
CA LEU A 596 -37.05 -9.66 14.48
C LEU A 596 -37.90 -10.09 15.68
N GLN A 597 -37.86 -11.38 16.01
CA GLN A 597 -38.62 -11.98 17.09
C GLN A 597 -37.71 -12.36 18.27
N LEU A 598 -38.01 -11.82 19.44
CA LEU A 598 -37.47 -12.25 20.73
C LEU A 598 -38.50 -13.21 21.38
N LYS A 599 -38.09 -14.45 21.67
CA LYS A 599 -38.96 -15.47 22.28
C LYS A 599 -38.60 -15.69 23.75
N ASP A 600 -39.58 -16.13 24.53
CA ASP A 600 -39.41 -16.53 25.93
C ASP A 600 -38.77 -15.43 26.78
N ILE A 601 -39.24 -14.19 26.62
CA ILE A 601 -38.79 -13.04 27.39
C ILE A 601 -39.22 -13.23 28.86
N ALA A 602 -38.26 -13.06 29.77
CA ALA A 602 -38.46 -13.10 31.21
C ALA A 602 -37.73 -11.95 31.91
N LEU A 603 -38.45 -11.21 32.75
CA LEU A 603 -37.86 -10.23 33.65
C LEU A 603 -37.36 -10.95 34.91
N LYS A 604 -36.06 -10.95 35.12
CA LYS A 604 -35.39 -11.54 36.28
C LYS A 604 -35.09 -10.47 37.33
N PHE A 605 -35.53 -10.68 38.55
CA PHE A 605 -35.19 -9.86 39.71
C PHE A 605 -34.68 -10.79 40.81
N LEU A 606 -33.39 -10.68 41.15
CA LEU A 606 -32.71 -11.64 42.02
C LEU A 606 -32.87 -13.09 41.47
N SER A 607 -33.46 -14.00 42.26
CA SER A 607 -33.72 -15.39 41.86
C SER A 607 -35.12 -15.62 41.27
N LEU A 608 -35.93 -14.57 41.10
CA LEU A 608 -37.30 -14.67 40.56
C LEU A 608 -37.33 -14.34 39.07
N SER A 609 -38.09 -15.09 38.29
CA SER A 609 -38.35 -14.84 36.87
C SER A 609 -39.84 -14.54 36.64
N PHE A 610 -40.14 -13.46 35.91
CA PHE A 610 -41.51 -13.04 35.58
C PHE A 610 -41.72 -13.03 34.06
N PRO A 611 -42.87 -13.52 33.56
CA PRO A 611 -43.98 -14.12 34.30
C PRO A 611 -43.68 -15.56 34.78
N PRO A 612 -44.18 -15.98 35.95
CA PRO A 612 -43.84 -17.29 36.53
C PRO A 612 -44.51 -18.49 35.83
N ASN A 613 -45.61 -18.27 35.08
CA ASN A 613 -46.38 -19.32 34.39
C ASN A 613 -46.91 -18.81 33.03
N GLY A 614 -46.00 -18.38 32.16
CA GLY A 614 -46.38 -17.98 30.81
C GLY A 614 -45.18 -17.62 29.95
N GLN A 615 -45.46 -17.32 28.69
CA GLN A 615 -44.47 -16.99 27.68
C GLN A 615 -44.73 -15.57 27.17
N ILE A 616 -43.69 -14.74 27.12
CA ILE A 616 -43.74 -13.44 26.44
C ILE A 616 -42.89 -13.54 25.18
N ASN A 617 -43.47 -13.17 24.05
CA ASN A 617 -42.73 -12.98 22.80
C ASN A 617 -42.90 -11.54 22.34
N MET A 618 -41.81 -10.93 21.87
CA MET A 618 -41.80 -9.58 21.29
C MET A 618 -41.41 -9.66 19.82
N LEU A 619 -42.15 -8.94 18.99
CA LEU A 619 -41.88 -8.75 17.57
C LEU A 619 -41.45 -7.31 17.36
N MET A 620 -40.39 -7.11 16.59
CA MET A 620 -39.92 -5.80 16.14
C MET A 620 -39.94 -5.78 14.62
N PHE A 621 -40.48 -4.72 14.03
CA PHE A 621 -40.74 -4.66 12.60
C PHE A 621 -40.68 -3.23 12.08
N GLY A 622 -40.27 -3.09 10.82
CA GLY A 622 -40.37 -1.84 10.07
C GLY A 622 -41.73 -1.67 9.40
N ASN A 623 -41.90 -0.56 8.69
CA ASN A 623 -43.08 -0.33 7.87
C ASN A 623 -42.93 -1.07 6.52
N PRO A 624 -43.76 -2.09 6.21
CA PRO A 624 -43.64 -2.83 4.95
C PRO A 624 -44.04 -2.00 3.72
N ASP A 625 -44.83 -0.93 3.90
CA ASP A 625 -45.34 -0.09 2.81
C ASP A 625 -44.43 1.12 2.50
N ALA A 626 -43.39 1.35 3.31
CA ALA A 626 -42.45 2.46 3.12
C ALA A 626 -41.01 1.94 3.03
N GLN A 627 -40.25 2.51 2.10
CA GLN A 627 -38.79 2.38 2.17
C GLN A 627 -38.29 3.27 3.31
N THR A 628 -37.38 2.73 4.11
CA THR A 628 -37.12 3.15 5.50
C THR A 628 -37.12 4.66 5.75
N SER A 629 -38.04 5.11 6.61
CA SER A 629 -37.85 6.20 7.58
C SER A 629 -38.69 5.91 8.83
N GLY A 630 -38.12 6.08 10.03
CA GLY A 630 -38.82 5.93 11.32
C GLY A 630 -38.18 4.93 12.30
N ALA A 631 -38.75 4.86 13.52
CA ALA A 631 -38.35 3.93 14.57
C ALA A 631 -38.96 2.54 14.36
N LEU A 632 -38.35 1.50 14.95
CA LEU A 632 -38.93 0.15 14.95
C LEU A 632 -40.30 0.14 15.65
N GLY A 633 -41.30 -0.43 14.99
CA GLY A 633 -42.55 -0.81 15.63
C GLY A 633 -42.34 -2.05 16.48
N TRP A 634 -43.03 -2.15 17.62
CA TRP A 634 -42.98 -3.33 18.47
C TRP A 634 -44.36 -3.84 18.87
N TYR A 635 -44.47 -5.16 18.99
CA TYR A 635 -45.65 -5.84 19.49
C TYR A 635 -45.23 -6.95 20.45
N ALA A 636 -45.74 -6.91 21.68
CA ALA A 636 -45.50 -7.96 22.68
C ALA A 636 -46.78 -8.78 22.90
N SER A 637 -46.63 -10.10 22.94
CA SER A 637 -47.70 -11.04 23.23
C SER A 637 -47.37 -11.83 24.48
N TYR A 638 -48.39 -12.09 25.31
CA TYR A 638 -48.29 -12.92 26.50
C TYR A 638 -49.27 -14.09 26.41
N LEU A 639 -48.75 -15.30 26.59
CA LEU A 639 -49.55 -16.50 26.72
C LEU A 639 -49.41 -17.05 28.13
N LYS A 640 -50.52 -17.06 28.87
CA LYS A 640 -50.61 -17.72 30.16
C LYS A 640 -50.67 -19.22 29.96
N ASN A 641 -49.68 -19.94 30.47
CA ASN A 641 -49.80 -21.38 30.61
C ASN A 641 -50.72 -21.64 31.79
N GLY A 642 -51.78 -22.44 31.58
CA GLY A 642 -52.74 -22.75 32.64
C GLY A 642 -51.99 -23.22 33.90
N ALA A 643 -52.29 -22.63 35.06
CA ALA A 643 -51.80 -23.14 36.33
C ALA A 643 -52.18 -24.62 36.38
N GLY A 644 -51.20 -25.51 36.52
CA GLY A 644 -51.39 -26.96 36.45
C GLY A 644 -52.65 -27.40 37.17
N GLY A 645 -53.72 -27.62 36.41
CA GLY A 645 -54.88 -28.34 36.87
C GLY A 645 -54.43 -29.77 37.00
N ASN A 646 -54.29 -30.24 38.23
CA ASN A 646 -53.99 -31.63 38.53
C ASN A 646 -55.19 -32.51 38.09
N THR A 647 -55.33 -32.73 36.79
CA THR A 647 -56.26 -33.71 36.22
C THR A 647 -55.44 -34.86 35.67
N GLY A 648 -55.03 -35.75 36.57
CA GLY A 648 -54.79 -37.21 36.47
C GLY A 648 -54.41 -37.94 35.16
N THR A 649 -54.14 -37.30 34.02
CA THR A 649 -53.87 -37.97 32.74
C THR A 649 -52.77 -37.26 31.95
N GLY A 650 -51.53 -37.45 32.39
CA GLY A 650 -50.37 -37.82 31.56
C GLY A 650 -49.93 -37.03 30.31
N ASN A 651 -50.59 -35.95 29.87
CA ASN A 651 -50.19 -35.18 28.69
C ASN A 651 -50.21 -33.67 28.99
N ASN A 652 -49.14 -33.15 29.59
CA ASN A 652 -48.93 -31.71 29.70
C ASN A 652 -48.58 -31.15 28.30
N ALA A 653 -49.61 -30.77 27.54
CA ALA A 653 -49.44 -29.98 26.33
C ALA A 653 -48.99 -28.56 26.73
N VAL A 654 -47.73 -28.22 26.48
CA VAL A 654 -47.25 -26.83 26.63
C VAL A 654 -47.70 -26.09 25.38
N SER A 655 -48.58 -25.10 25.55
CA SER A 655 -48.93 -24.17 24.46
C SER A 655 -47.78 -23.19 24.27
N ARG A 656 -47.30 -23.03 23.04
CA ARG A 656 -46.27 -22.05 22.67
C ARG A 656 -46.82 -21.01 21.73
N LEU A 657 -46.42 -19.74 21.89
CA LEU A 657 -46.73 -18.69 20.93
C LEU A 657 -45.91 -18.90 19.66
N LYS A 658 -46.58 -19.04 18.51
CA LYS A 658 -45.94 -19.02 17.19
C LYS A 658 -46.39 -17.79 16.42
N ALA A 659 -45.43 -17.07 15.85
CA ALA A 659 -45.68 -16.02 14.88
C ALA A 659 -45.39 -16.55 13.47
N THR A 660 -46.27 -16.28 12.53
CA THR A 660 -46.11 -16.62 11.11
C THR A 660 -46.44 -15.38 10.28
N ALA A 661 -45.54 -14.98 9.38
CA ALA A 661 -45.80 -13.90 8.43
C ALA A 661 -46.67 -14.41 7.25
N TYR A 662 -47.59 -13.56 6.79
CA TYR A 662 -48.44 -13.72 5.60
C TYR A 662 -48.59 -12.37 4.88
N GLY A 663 -47.67 -12.06 3.98
CA GLY A 663 -47.61 -10.78 3.27
C GLY A 663 -47.38 -9.64 4.27
N SER A 664 -48.30 -8.68 4.32
CA SER A 664 -48.31 -7.57 5.29
C SER A 664 -48.97 -7.92 6.64
N THR A 665 -49.44 -9.16 6.83
CA THR A 665 -50.10 -9.60 8.07
C THR A 665 -49.20 -10.56 8.84
N VAL A 666 -49.18 -10.44 10.17
CA VAL A 666 -48.52 -11.40 11.06
C VAL A 666 -49.57 -12.10 11.92
N LEU A 667 -49.67 -13.42 11.79
CA LEU A 667 -50.54 -14.23 12.64
C LEU A 667 -49.76 -14.67 13.88
N ILE A 668 -50.25 -14.33 15.05
CA ILE A 668 -49.71 -14.81 16.34
C ILE A 668 -50.77 -15.72 16.96
N ALA A 669 -50.47 -17.01 17.05
CA ALA A 669 -51.41 -18.00 17.55
C ALA A 669 -50.74 -18.98 18.54
N PRO A 670 -51.47 -19.49 19.54
CA PRO A 670 -51.02 -20.62 20.34
C PRO A 670 -50.91 -21.86 19.45
N GLN A 671 -49.74 -22.52 19.45
CA GLN A 671 -49.59 -23.87 18.94
C GLN A 671 -49.48 -24.87 20.09
N HIS A 672 -50.22 -25.96 19.97
CA HIS A 672 -50.11 -27.10 20.87
C HIS A 672 -49.07 -28.08 20.32
N GLU A 673 -47.91 -28.18 20.96
CA GLU A 673 -46.97 -29.27 20.68
C GLU A 673 -47.45 -30.54 21.39
N ILE A 674 -47.95 -31.51 20.64
CA ILE A 674 -48.20 -32.86 21.16
C ILE A 674 -46.86 -33.61 21.12
N ARG A 675 -46.11 -33.60 22.22
CA ARG A 675 -44.98 -34.53 22.38
C ARG A 675 -45.53 -35.96 22.41
N ARG A 676 -45.41 -36.71 21.30
CA ARG A 676 -45.53 -38.17 21.36
C ARG A 676 -44.37 -38.71 22.20
N GLN A 677 -44.66 -39.22 23.39
CA GLN A 677 -43.71 -40.09 24.09
C GLN A 677 -43.37 -41.26 23.16
N GLY A 678 -42.07 -41.49 22.95
CA GLY A 678 -41.58 -42.67 22.27
C GLY A 678 -42.20 -43.91 22.91
N ALA A 679 -42.82 -44.76 22.09
CA ALA A 679 -43.19 -46.09 22.51
C ALA A 679 -41.90 -46.80 22.93
N LYS A 680 -41.81 -47.20 24.20
CA LYS A 680 -40.88 -48.26 24.59
C LYS A 680 -41.28 -49.51 23.80
N LYS A 681 -40.46 -49.90 22.83
CA LYS A 681 -40.08 -51.29 22.55
C LYS A 681 -38.67 -51.31 22.03
#